data_AF-F3G7H5-F1
#
_entry.id   AF-F3G7H5-F1
#
_cell.length_a   1.000
_cell.length_b   1.000
_cell.length_c   1.000
_cell.angle_alpha   90.00
_cell.angle_beta   90.00
_cell.angle_gamma   90.00
#
_symmetry.space_group_name_H-M   'P 1'
#
loop_
_entity.id
_entity.type
_entity.pdbx_description
1 polymer ?
#
loop_
_entity_poly.entity_id
_entity_poly.type
_entity_poly.pdbx_seq_one_letter_code
_entity_poly.pdbx_strand_id
1 'polypeptide(L)'
;AAAQTVSENLVEFAINRFLSRQDGVILLSSRDDTPLHAALTPAYLRELVTSLDIAASYRRMLNSVLSETTPDYIERRKLFVEQVPSLDILRAFTSKLKNELSEQAYRIVENVLTMPDAVARLPVNGCQIIISPLKLLPAKEGWEPTAVLNTYVMGPKENQPGPWVLYAPLHDEFVFKEYPDQAALVLDIHTSAYFQAYILDRIDPDLRKIYDKGGFVEPHLPFSTESSFDLPLERPAPVTVQIDPYEGNCLLLMFKGALDILKLQVKQYSVTNAEHRRAATQYLFTLGAEQFMALMPGRLGALIGIIQGQTLLNLSLISATDQQWGQAISEFMAALSVMISSGQNPAEVASLTARENSTLVDDATSPDPLVQLIEGADTFEFSWGNSSLTQQIRERLREFEVHDMALYTLQRDELLSVYRDPVTGRSYAAIGGKTYELQSDEDGWFIVSGSKIGPSVSLDADQQWRLDIPGGLRGGGGALTRMEGSLVDDLVDEIMVVSARGMPEIRHCHRDMAQSIEDACLQARSYLENALDNLTRRLPDNTLDPRAEKILSDFFAQKVPDDRLREVTKKAVTDLYQELIDPSMSPIDSKRYVIGVNRMGNESASAFMFEADPARRIFLTEQFFRLPTYRLKLSAQRAGEFKFPQHYRAAILIHELSHMVLKTDDIAYVDSQAPFIDLLEDAPTYRLRIRNELIYQQQKTLSFQTDRDKLFKQLEEDSWRDLRRTDGNGKQTILRISGKSTLEKARDVFYEDVHKRADIMLKNADSVALLVTLLGRERFVKP
;
A
#
# COMPACT_ATOMS: atom_id res chain seq x y z
N ALA A 1 37.92 42.27 7.74
CA ALA A 1 37.41 41.31 6.75
C ALA A 1 38.56 40.43 6.31
N ALA A 2 38.54 39.14 6.64
CA ALA A 2 39.51 38.19 6.12
C ALA A 2 39.19 37.96 4.62
N ALA A 3 40.17 38.10 3.74
CA ALA A 3 39.98 37.77 2.33
C ALA A 3 39.86 36.25 2.20
N GLN A 4 38.64 35.76 1.95
CA GLN A 4 38.38 34.35 1.73
C GLN A 4 38.92 33.98 0.34
N THR A 5 39.89 33.06 0.29
CA THR A 5 40.40 32.51 -0.97
C THR A 5 39.66 31.23 -1.26
N VAL A 6 39.02 31.15 -2.42
CA VAL A 6 38.29 29.96 -2.88
C VAL A 6 38.99 29.45 -4.14
N SER A 7 39.32 28.16 -4.18
CA SER A 7 39.96 27.51 -5.32
C SER A 7 38.96 26.55 -5.95
N GLU A 8 38.69 26.74 -7.24
CA GLU A 8 37.64 26.05 -7.98
C GLU A 8 38.17 25.68 -9.37
N ASN A 9 37.68 24.59 -9.94
CA ASN A 9 37.98 24.27 -11.34
C ASN A 9 37.18 25.18 -12.30
N LEU A 10 37.50 25.16 -13.61
CA LEU A 10 36.84 26.05 -14.58
C LEU A 10 35.32 25.80 -14.71
N VAL A 11 34.85 24.58 -14.44
CA VAL A 11 33.42 24.23 -14.49
C VAL A 11 32.71 24.79 -13.26
N GLU A 12 33.27 24.57 -12.06
CA GLU A 12 32.78 25.14 -10.81
C GLU A 12 32.78 26.67 -10.87
N PHE A 13 33.86 27.29 -11.37
CA PHE A 13 33.94 28.74 -11.58
C PHE A 13 32.82 29.26 -12.51
N ALA A 14 32.50 28.51 -13.57
CA ALA A 14 31.42 28.86 -14.49
C ALA A 14 30.02 28.71 -13.86
N ILE A 15 29.82 27.72 -12.99
CA ILE A 15 28.56 27.45 -12.27
C ILE A 15 28.37 28.40 -11.07
N ASN A 16 29.42 28.73 -10.33
CA ASN A 16 29.33 29.63 -9.18
C ASN A 16 29.07 31.08 -9.61
N ARG A 17 29.51 31.45 -10.82
CA ARG A 17 29.10 32.71 -11.46
C ARG A 17 27.63 32.71 -11.91
N PHE A 18 26.99 31.54 -11.97
CA PHE A 18 25.54 31.37 -12.16
C PHE A 18 24.74 31.54 -10.85
N LEU A 19 25.36 31.41 -9.65
CA LEU A 19 24.68 31.56 -8.35
C LEU A 19 25.14 32.76 -7.50
N SER A 20 26.24 33.43 -7.81
CA SER A 20 26.74 34.56 -7.00
C SER A 20 27.65 35.52 -7.78
N ARG A 21 27.45 36.82 -7.57
CA ARG A 21 28.39 37.87 -8.01
C ARG A 21 29.65 37.80 -7.15
N GLN A 22 30.71 37.19 -7.67
CA GLN A 22 32.06 37.39 -7.13
C GLN A 22 32.85 38.36 -8.03
N ASP A 23 33.05 39.58 -7.51
CA ASP A 23 33.99 40.58 -8.05
C ASP A 23 35.36 40.45 -7.35
N GLY A 24 35.89 39.22 -7.31
CA GLY A 24 37.22 38.91 -6.78
C GLY A 24 38.32 38.98 -7.85
N VAL A 25 39.58 39.08 -7.40
CA VAL A 25 40.76 38.88 -8.25
C VAL A 25 40.86 37.40 -8.61
N ILE A 26 40.90 37.09 -9.91
CA ILE A 26 41.01 35.71 -10.40
C ILE A 26 42.49 35.40 -10.62
N LEU A 27 42.97 34.35 -9.97
CA LEU A 27 44.27 33.73 -10.21
C LEU A 27 44.03 32.38 -10.90
N LEU A 28 44.86 32.08 -11.90
CA LEU A 28 44.78 30.82 -12.63
C LEU A 28 46.02 30.00 -12.36
N SER A 29 45.82 28.74 -12.00
CA SER A 29 46.88 27.75 -11.85
C SER A 29 46.49 26.47 -12.60
N SER A 30 47.50 25.72 -13.00
CA SER A 30 47.33 24.34 -13.47
C SER A 30 47.32 23.40 -12.27
N ARG A 31 46.63 22.26 -12.38
CA ARG A 31 46.60 21.24 -11.31
C ARG A 31 48.00 20.72 -10.93
N ASP A 32 48.91 20.74 -11.90
CA ASP A 32 50.28 20.23 -11.76
C ASP A 32 51.33 21.36 -11.72
N ASP A 33 50.91 22.61 -11.43
CA ASP A 33 51.77 23.82 -11.43
C ASP A 33 52.53 24.07 -12.75
N THR A 34 52.05 23.49 -13.85
CA THR A 34 52.60 23.74 -15.18
C THR A 34 52.23 25.15 -15.66
N PRO A 35 53.13 25.85 -16.37
CA PRO A 35 52.86 27.19 -16.86
C PRO A 35 51.66 27.17 -17.81
N LEU A 36 50.64 27.96 -17.48
CA LEU A 36 49.44 28.10 -18.31
C LEU A 36 49.80 28.76 -19.64
N HIS A 37 49.08 28.39 -20.70
CA HIS A 37 49.22 29.03 -22.00
C HIS A 37 48.89 30.53 -21.89
N ALA A 38 49.69 31.40 -22.51
CA ALA A 38 49.54 32.87 -22.39
C ALA A 38 48.16 33.42 -22.83
N ALA A 39 47.38 32.63 -23.57
CA ALA A 39 46.02 32.96 -23.99
C ALA A 39 44.97 32.78 -22.87
N LEU A 40 45.24 31.92 -21.88
CA LEU A 40 44.37 31.67 -20.74
C LEU A 40 44.56 32.78 -19.69
N THR A 41 43.90 33.90 -19.92
CA THR A 41 43.90 35.04 -19.00
C THR A 41 42.60 35.10 -18.19
N PRO A 42 42.62 35.71 -16.98
CA PRO A 42 41.40 36.04 -16.25
C PRO A 42 40.36 36.80 -17.08
N ALA A 43 40.81 37.71 -17.95
CA ALA A 43 39.93 38.48 -18.83
C ALA A 43 39.23 37.59 -19.86
N TYR A 44 40.01 36.71 -20.52
CA TYR A 44 39.48 35.73 -21.46
C TYR A 44 38.44 34.80 -20.81
N LEU A 45 38.71 34.30 -19.59
CA LEU A 45 37.75 33.44 -18.89
C LEU A 45 36.46 34.17 -18.51
N ARG A 46 36.55 35.44 -18.07
CA ARG A 46 35.35 36.26 -17.82
C ARG A 46 34.52 36.44 -19.09
N GLU A 47 35.17 36.74 -20.21
CA GLU A 47 34.50 36.91 -21.51
C GLU A 47 33.87 35.59 -21.99
N LEU A 48 34.61 34.48 -21.88
CA LEU A 48 34.13 33.15 -22.25
C LEU A 48 32.89 32.74 -21.45
N VAL A 49 32.95 32.81 -20.11
CA VAL A 49 31.80 32.48 -19.25
C VAL A 49 30.61 33.39 -19.54
N THR A 50 30.86 34.68 -19.79
CA THR A 50 29.80 35.63 -20.19
C THR A 50 29.24 35.30 -21.58
N SER A 51 30.04 34.79 -22.53
CA SER A 51 29.54 34.44 -23.86
C SER A 51 28.67 33.18 -23.89
N LEU A 52 28.87 32.26 -22.93
CA LEU A 52 28.21 30.96 -22.90
C LEU A 52 26.73 31.00 -22.45
N ASP A 53 26.30 32.05 -21.74
CA ASP A 53 24.93 32.20 -21.19
C ASP A 53 24.38 30.90 -20.56
N ILE A 54 25.12 30.39 -19.58
CA ILE A 54 24.84 29.12 -18.91
C ILE A 54 23.43 29.14 -18.28
N ALA A 55 23.00 30.30 -17.78
CA ALA A 55 21.67 30.50 -17.24
C ALA A 55 20.57 30.29 -18.30
N ALA A 56 20.67 30.91 -19.47
CA ALA A 56 19.69 30.72 -20.54
C ALA A 56 19.68 29.27 -21.06
N SER A 57 20.86 28.66 -21.17
CA SER A 57 21.00 27.27 -21.60
C SER A 57 20.41 26.28 -20.58
N TYR A 58 20.65 26.49 -19.29
CA TYR A 58 20.09 25.68 -18.20
C TYR A 58 18.57 25.83 -18.11
N ARG A 59 18.05 27.07 -18.18
CA ARG A 59 16.59 27.31 -18.22
C ARG A 59 15.93 26.62 -19.41
N ARG A 60 16.55 26.65 -20.59
CA ARG A 60 16.05 25.97 -21.80
C ARG A 60 16.05 24.45 -21.62
N MET A 61 17.12 23.90 -21.08
CA MET A 61 17.22 22.47 -20.74
C MET A 61 16.13 22.09 -19.72
N LEU A 62 16.00 22.83 -18.62
CA LEU A 62 15.04 22.57 -17.56
C LEU A 62 13.60 22.60 -18.11
N ASN A 63 13.26 23.62 -18.90
CA ASN A 63 11.94 23.69 -19.54
C ASN A 63 11.68 22.52 -20.50
N SER A 64 12.71 22.06 -21.21
CA SER A 64 12.59 20.89 -22.08
C SER A 64 12.40 19.59 -21.28
N VAL A 65 13.12 19.40 -20.17
CA VAL A 65 13.07 18.18 -19.35
C VAL A 65 11.79 18.12 -18.51
N LEU A 66 11.29 19.27 -18.05
CA LEU A 66 10.04 19.38 -17.29
C LEU A 66 8.80 19.58 -18.18
N SER A 67 8.94 19.43 -19.49
CA SER A 67 7.81 19.54 -20.43
C SER A 67 6.87 18.35 -20.28
N GLU A 68 5.57 18.60 -20.34
CA GLU A 68 4.51 17.58 -20.31
C GLU A 68 4.63 16.58 -21.48
N THR A 69 5.31 16.97 -22.57
CA THR A 69 5.50 16.14 -23.77
C THR A 69 6.59 15.08 -23.62
N THR A 70 7.37 15.11 -22.54
CA THR A 70 8.53 14.24 -22.34
C THR A 70 8.10 12.93 -21.68
N PRO A 71 8.62 11.76 -22.09
CA PRO A 71 8.29 10.48 -21.43
C PRO A 71 8.52 10.50 -19.91
N ASP A 72 9.60 11.15 -19.46
CA ASP A 72 9.98 11.30 -18.05
C ASP A 72 8.92 12.05 -17.20
N TYR A 73 8.05 12.86 -17.82
CA TYR A 73 7.03 13.62 -17.11
C TYR A 73 6.03 12.69 -16.39
N ILE A 74 5.63 11.60 -17.07
CA ILE A 74 4.68 10.62 -16.53
C ILE A 74 5.29 9.90 -15.32
N GLU A 75 6.56 9.51 -15.41
CA GLU A 75 7.27 8.85 -14.32
C GLU A 75 7.46 9.77 -13.11
N ARG A 76 7.86 11.02 -13.33
CA ARG A 76 7.99 12.03 -12.25
C ARG A 76 6.66 12.29 -11.56
N ARG A 77 5.58 12.40 -12.33
CA ARG A 77 4.22 12.57 -11.80
C ARG A 77 3.84 11.39 -10.91
N LYS A 78 4.04 10.17 -11.40
CA LYS A 78 3.76 8.94 -10.64
C LYS A 78 4.51 8.93 -9.31
N LEU A 79 5.83 9.16 -9.33
CA LEU A 79 6.66 9.18 -8.12
C LEU A 79 6.21 10.27 -7.14
N PHE A 80 5.86 11.46 -7.63
CA PHE A 80 5.34 12.54 -6.79
C PHE A 80 4.04 12.14 -6.08
N VAL A 81 3.08 11.61 -6.83
CA VAL A 81 1.77 11.17 -6.31
C VAL A 81 1.91 10.04 -5.29
N GLU A 82 2.85 9.12 -5.50
CA GLU A 82 3.09 7.99 -4.58
C GLU A 82 3.80 8.40 -3.28
N GLN A 83 4.70 9.40 -3.33
CA GLN A 83 5.60 9.69 -2.21
C GLN A 83 5.16 10.90 -1.37
N VAL A 84 4.72 11.98 -2.01
CA VAL A 84 4.45 13.27 -1.33
C VAL A 84 3.35 13.16 -0.27
N PRO A 85 2.20 12.49 -0.51
CA PRO A 85 1.16 12.34 0.50
C PRO A 85 1.67 11.69 1.78
N SER A 86 2.41 10.58 1.66
CA SER A 86 2.94 9.85 2.82
C SER A 86 3.94 10.68 3.63
N LEU A 87 4.82 11.42 2.95
CA LEU A 87 5.77 12.32 3.61
C LEU A 87 5.07 13.43 4.38
N ASP A 88 4.09 14.09 3.76
CA ASP A 88 3.46 15.27 4.32
C ASP A 88 2.40 14.93 5.38
N ILE A 89 1.76 13.75 5.30
CA ILE A 89 0.95 13.20 6.40
C ILE A 89 1.84 12.95 7.63
N LEU A 90 3.03 12.36 7.46
CA LEU A 90 3.97 12.13 8.56
C LEU A 90 4.44 13.45 9.19
N ARG A 91 4.68 14.47 8.38
CA ARG A 91 5.02 15.83 8.85
C ARG A 91 3.87 16.46 9.64
N ALA A 92 2.65 16.38 9.11
CA ALA A 92 1.46 16.88 9.81
C ALA A 92 1.25 16.14 11.15
N PHE A 93 1.47 14.82 11.17
CA PHE A 93 1.41 14.03 12.40
C PHE A 93 2.46 14.49 13.42
N THR A 94 3.69 14.75 12.95
CA THR A 94 4.77 15.28 13.80
C THR A 94 4.40 16.65 14.38
N SER A 95 3.85 17.56 13.57
CA SER A 95 3.37 18.87 14.05
C SER A 95 2.19 18.74 15.01
N LYS A 96 1.30 17.75 14.83
CA LYS A 96 0.27 17.41 15.83
C LYS A 96 0.90 17.02 17.16
N LEU A 97 1.90 16.12 17.15
CA LEU A 97 2.59 15.69 18.38
C LEU A 97 3.34 16.84 19.09
N LYS A 98 3.81 17.83 18.32
CA LYS A 98 4.42 19.06 18.85
C LYS A 98 3.41 20.12 19.31
N ASN A 99 2.11 19.88 19.17
CA ASN A 99 1.04 20.85 19.41
C ASN A 99 1.12 22.11 18.51
N GLU A 100 1.76 22.00 17.34
CA GLU A 100 1.78 23.04 16.31
C GLU A 100 0.53 22.97 15.41
N LEU A 101 -0.09 21.80 15.33
CA LEU A 101 -1.36 21.54 14.66
C LEU A 101 -2.34 20.88 15.63
N SER A 102 -3.60 21.30 15.57
CA SER A 102 -4.70 20.63 16.26
C SER A 102 -5.01 19.26 15.63
N GLU A 103 -5.72 18.41 16.36
CA GLU A 103 -6.21 17.15 15.80
C GLU A 103 -7.13 17.36 14.59
N GLN A 104 -7.94 18.41 14.61
CA GLN A 104 -8.86 18.70 13.52
C GLN A 104 -8.10 19.15 12.27
N ALA A 105 -7.07 19.99 12.42
CA ALA A 105 -6.19 20.38 11.32
C ALA A 105 -5.43 19.17 10.73
N TYR A 106 -4.93 18.27 11.57
CA TYR A 106 -4.31 17.02 11.11
C TYR A 106 -5.29 16.18 10.27
N ARG A 107 -6.53 15.99 10.74
CA ARG A 107 -7.55 15.22 10.01
C ARG A 107 -7.91 15.86 8.67
N ILE A 108 -7.93 17.19 8.57
CA ILE A 108 -8.13 17.92 7.30
C ILE A 108 -6.99 17.58 6.32
N VAL A 109 -5.74 17.65 6.77
CA VAL A 109 -4.56 17.33 5.94
C VAL A 109 -4.58 15.88 5.50
N GLU A 110 -4.80 14.95 6.43
CA GLU A 110 -4.89 13.52 6.15
C GLU A 110 -6.01 13.23 5.14
N ASN A 111 -7.18 13.83 5.31
CA ASN A 111 -8.31 13.65 4.39
C ASN A 111 -8.00 14.14 2.98
N VAL A 112 -7.44 15.34 2.82
CA VAL A 112 -7.11 15.89 1.50
C VAL A 112 -6.01 15.07 0.80
N LEU A 113 -4.97 14.67 1.53
CA LEU A 113 -3.83 13.94 0.95
C LEU A 113 -4.13 12.46 0.70
N THR A 114 -5.00 11.84 1.52
CA THR A 114 -5.44 10.45 1.30
C THR A 114 -6.60 10.34 0.33
N MET A 115 -7.44 11.36 0.15
CA MET A 115 -8.58 11.36 -0.77
C MET A 115 -8.48 12.57 -1.72
N PRO A 116 -7.62 12.47 -2.75
CA PRO A 116 -7.18 13.65 -3.47
C PRO A 116 -8.19 14.19 -4.48
N ASP A 117 -9.10 13.36 -5.00
CA ASP A 117 -10.21 13.79 -5.86
C ASP A 117 -11.34 14.39 -4.99
N ALA A 118 -11.75 15.63 -5.29
CA ALA A 118 -12.73 16.35 -4.48
C ALA A 118 -14.14 15.74 -4.52
N VAL A 119 -14.52 15.09 -5.62
CA VAL A 119 -15.83 14.44 -5.77
C VAL A 119 -15.86 13.13 -4.99
N ALA A 120 -14.75 12.39 -4.97
CA ALA A 120 -14.65 11.15 -4.22
C ALA A 120 -14.46 11.35 -2.70
N ARG A 121 -13.91 12.50 -2.29
CA ARG A 121 -13.51 12.79 -0.90
C ARG A 121 -14.67 12.68 0.08
N LEU A 122 -14.46 11.91 1.15
CA LEU A 122 -15.43 11.78 2.23
C LEU A 122 -15.32 12.95 3.23
N PRO A 123 -16.44 13.35 3.85
CA PRO A 123 -16.44 14.44 4.83
C PRO A 123 -15.69 14.07 6.12
N VAL A 124 -15.05 15.06 6.74
CA VAL A 124 -14.41 14.93 8.06
C VAL A 124 -15.39 15.42 9.12
N ASN A 125 -15.79 14.54 10.05
CA ASN A 125 -16.80 14.85 11.09
C ASN A 125 -18.11 15.44 10.50
N GLY A 126 -18.53 14.95 9.33
CA GLY A 126 -19.72 15.45 8.61
C GLY A 126 -19.51 16.76 7.83
N CYS A 127 -18.32 17.37 7.90
CA CYS A 127 -17.98 18.60 7.19
C CYS A 127 -17.24 18.28 5.88
N GLN A 128 -17.68 18.89 4.78
CA GLN A 128 -17.03 18.74 3.47
C GLN A 128 -15.74 19.58 3.43
N ILE A 129 -14.62 18.97 3.07
CA ILE A 129 -13.30 19.63 3.08
C ILE A 129 -12.86 19.96 1.66
N ILE A 130 -12.46 21.21 1.46
CA ILE A 130 -11.96 21.74 0.19
C ILE A 130 -10.45 21.98 0.26
N ILE A 131 -9.84 22.04 -0.91
CA ILE A 131 -8.49 22.58 -1.12
C ILE A 131 -8.54 23.61 -2.23
N SER A 132 -7.91 24.77 -2.03
CA SER A 132 -7.78 25.85 -3.00
C SER A 132 -6.32 26.27 -3.13
N PRO A 133 -5.81 26.58 -4.33
CA PRO A 133 -4.58 27.36 -4.47
C PRO A 133 -4.72 28.68 -3.71
N LEU A 134 -3.63 29.16 -3.08
CA LEU A 134 -3.62 30.48 -2.46
C LEU A 134 -3.55 31.55 -3.56
N LYS A 135 -4.61 32.33 -3.70
CA LYS A 135 -4.68 33.45 -4.65
C LYS A 135 -4.94 34.76 -3.90
N LEU A 136 -4.10 35.76 -4.17
CA LEU A 136 -4.19 37.08 -3.58
C LEU A 136 -4.98 38.00 -4.51
N LEU A 137 -6.03 38.60 -3.97
CA LEU A 137 -6.84 39.57 -4.67
C LEU A 137 -6.41 40.99 -4.23
N PRO A 138 -5.77 41.78 -5.12
CA PRO A 138 -5.26 43.09 -4.72
C PRO A 138 -6.36 44.17 -4.69
N ALA A 139 -7.50 43.96 -5.36
CA ALA A 139 -8.68 44.80 -5.27
C ALA A 139 -9.95 43.99 -5.59
N LYS A 140 -11.10 44.39 -5.04
CA LYS A 140 -12.38 43.67 -5.19
C LYS A 140 -12.88 43.56 -6.63
N GLU A 141 -12.54 44.50 -7.50
CA GLU A 141 -12.99 44.56 -8.89
C GLU A 141 -11.85 44.93 -9.83
N GLY A 142 -11.89 44.41 -11.06
CA GLY A 142 -10.99 44.82 -12.16
C GLY A 142 -9.56 44.29 -12.10
N TRP A 143 -9.23 43.40 -11.15
CA TRP A 143 -7.90 42.83 -11.00
C TRP A 143 -7.94 41.30 -10.97
N GLU A 144 -7.06 40.69 -11.77
CA GLU A 144 -6.88 39.23 -11.76
C GLU A 144 -6.18 38.78 -10.45
N PRO A 145 -6.58 37.65 -9.86
CA PRO A 145 -5.95 37.14 -8.65
C PRO A 145 -4.50 36.69 -8.92
N THR A 146 -3.59 37.11 -8.04
CA THR A 146 -2.19 36.68 -8.09
C THR A 146 -2.04 35.31 -7.41
N ALA A 147 -1.69 34.29 -8.17
CA ALA A 147 -1.41 32.96 -7.61
C ALA A 147 -0.07 32.94 -6.86
N VAL A 148 -0.09 32.43 -5.63
CA VAL A 148 1.12 32.09 -4.87
C VAL A 148 1.50 30.66 -5.24
N LEU A 149 2.59 30.48 -5.97
CA LEU A 149 2.97 29.18 -6.50
C LEU A 149 3.22 28.17 -5.39
N ASN A 150 2.81 26.92 -5.66
CA ASN A 150 3.00 25.76 -4.78
C ASN A 150 2.55 26.00 -3.33
N THR A 151 1.47 26.78 -3.14
CA THR A 151 0.90 27.11 -1.84
C THR A 151 -0.62 26.97 -1.89
N TYR A 152 -1.18 26.27 -0.90
CA TYR A 152 -2.57 25.84 -0.88
C TYR A 152 -3.22 26.12 0.47
N VAL A 153 -4.54 26.28 0.48
CA VAL A 153 -5.34 26.38 1.69
C VAL A 153 -6.36 25.26 1.72
N MET A 154 -6.47 24.58 2.86
CA MET A 154 -7.43 23.51 3.11
C MET A 154 -8.38 23.96 4.21
N GLY A 155 -9.67 23.72 4.03
CA GLY A 155 -10.66 24.18 5.00
C GLY A 155 -12.05 23.62 4.73
N PRO A 156 -13.02 23.94 5.59
CA PRO A 156 -14.39 23.51 5.40
C PRO A 156 -15.03 24.26 4.22
N LYS A 157 -15.91 23.57 3.48
CA LYS A 157 -16.75 24.17 2.43
C LYS A 157 -17.73 25.15 3.07
N GLU A 158 -17.84 26.35 2.48
CA GLU A 158 -18.67 27.53 2.84
C GLU A 158 -19.56 27.47 4.11
N ASN A 159 -19.50 28.54 4.92
CA ASN A 159 -20.35 28.79 6.10
C ASN A 159 -20.27 27.74 7.23
N GLN A 160 -19.28 26.86 7.20
CA GLN A 160 -19.02 25.89 8.25
C GLN A 160 -17.84 26.36 9.13
N PRO A 161 -17.97 26.30 10.48
CA PRO A 161 -16.87 26.61 11.38
C PRO A 161 -15.81 25.50 11.32
N GLY A 162 -14.54 25.87 11.29
CA GLY A 162 -13.44 24.92 11.33
C GLY A 162 -12.10 25.56 11.02
N PRO A 163 -11.00 24.93 11.45
CA PRO A 163 -9.67 25.46 11.20
C PRO A 163 -9.35 25.43 9.71
N TRP A 164 -8.62 26.44 9.28
CA TRP A 164 -8.02 26.54 7.96
C TRP A 164 -6.54 26.19 8.05
N VAL A 165 -6.07 25.33 7.15
CA VAL A 165 -4.68 24.90 7.10
C VAL A 165 -4.05 25.45 5.83
N LEU A 166 -3.04 26.29 6.00
CA LEU A 166 -2.14 26.66 4.92
C LEU A 166 -1.11 25.55 4.74
N TYR A 167 -0.93 25.13 3.50
CA TYR A 167 -0.04 24.04 3.11
C TYR A 167 0.93 24.49 2.03
N ALA A 168 2.21 24.30 2.31
CA ALA A 168 3.35 24.65 1.47
C ALA A 168 4.23 23.40 1.23
N PRO A 169 3.90 22.56 0.25
CA PRO A 169 4.64 21.34 -0.03
C PRO A 169 6.12 21.63 -0.33
N LEU A 170 6.99 20.70 0.08
CA LEU A 170 8.44 20.71 -0.18
C LEU A 170 9.19 21.96 0.37
N HIS A 171 8.62 22.64 1.36
CA HIS A 171 9.29 23.73 2.05
C HIS A 171 9.92 23.24 3.36
N ASP A 172 11.17 23.63 3.64
CA ASP A 172 11.95 23.02 4.73
C ASP A 172 11.57 23.55 6.13
N GLU A 173 11.14 24.80 6.23
CA GLU A 173 10.85 25.45 7.52
C GLU A 173 9.35 25.59 7.84
N PHE A 174 8.51 25.57 6.80
CA PHE A 174 7.11 25.96 6.89
C PHE A 174 6.26 25.13 5.93
N VAL A 175 5.81 23.96 6.40
CA VAL A 175 4.98 23.04 5.60
C VAL A 175 3.50 23.23 5.89
N PHE A 176 3.13 23.40 7.15
CA PHE A 176 1.75 23.57 7.60
C PHE A 176 1.63 24.72 8.60
N LYS A 177 0.57 25.51 8.47
CA LYS A 177 0.14 26.46 9.51
C LYS A 177 -1.37 26.48 9.64
N GLU A 178 -1.83 26.30 10.86
CA GLU A 178 -3.25 26.35 11.21
C GLU A 178 -3.70 27.78 11.54
N TYR A 179 -4.90 28.10 11.09
CA TYR A 179 -5.63 29.32 11.42
C TYR A 179 -7.04 28.95 11.91
N PRO A 180 -7.59 29.66 12.90
CA PRO A 180 -8.94 29.39 13.39
C PRO A 180 -10.03 29.66 12.34
N ASP A 181 -9.81 30.61 11.44
CA ASP A 181 -10.73 30.98 10.37
C ASP A 181 -9.98 31.66 9.19
N GLN A 182 -10.72 31.94 8.11
CA GLN A 182 -10.18 32.63 6.94
C GLN A 182 -9.71 34.07 7.26
N ALA A 183 -10.33 34.75 8.24
CA ALA A 183 -9.97 36.11 8.60
C ALA A 183 -8.59 36.17 9.27
N ALA A 184 -8.26 35.16 10.10
CA ALA A 184 -6.95 35.02 10.72
C ALA A 184 -5.83 34.75 9.69
N LEU A 185 -6.12 34.00 8.63
CA LEU A 185 -5.19 33.84 7.49
C LEU A 185 -4.92 35.20 6.81
N VAL A 186 -5.97 35.97 6.51
CA VAL A 186 -5.84 37.29 5.88
C VAL A 186 -5.06 38.25 6.79
N LEU A 187 -5.32 38.23 8.10
CA LEU A 187 -4.60 39.04 9.07
C LEU A 187 -3.09 38.71 9.10
N ASP A 188 -2.73 37.43 9.00
CA ASP A 188 -1.33 37.00 8.97
C ASP A 188 -0.63 37.44 7.68
N ILE A 189 -1.32 37.44 6.53
CA ILE A 189 -0.82 38.02 5.27
C ILE A 189 -0.48 39.52 5.45
N HIS A 190 -1.27 40.25 6.24
CA HIS A 190 -1.07 41.68 6.47
C HIS A 190 0.04 42.00 7.48
N THR A 191 0.30 41.10 8.43
CA THR A 191 1.11 41.41 9.62
C THR A 191 2.43 40.66 9.70
N SER A 192 2.52 39.44 9.17
CA SER A 192 3.70 38.58 9.29
C SER A 192 4.74 38.89 8.21
N ALA A 193 5.84 39.53 8.59
CA ALA A 193 6.95 39.81 7.68
C ALA A 193 7.56 38.55 7.06
N TYR A 194 7.62 37.44 7.81
CA TYR A 194 8.11 36.16 7.30
C TYR A 194 7.19 35.61 6.21
N PHE A 195 5.87 35.64 6.44
CA PHE A 195 4.91 35.12 5.47
C PHE A 195 4.83 36.00 4.22
N GLN A 196 4.93 37.33 4.38
CA GLN A 196 5.04 38.25 3.26
C GLN A 196 6.28 37.97 2.40
N ALA A 197 7.45 37.74 3.02
CA ALA A 197 8.66 37.37 2.30
C ALA A 197 8.49 36.05 1.53
N TYR A 198 7.89 35.04 2.17
CA TYR A 198 7.56 33.75 1.54
C TYR A 198 6.66 33.91 0.31
N ILE A 199 5.63 34.74 0.42
CA ILE A 199 4.71 35.04 -0.69
C ILE A 199 5.45 35.74 -1.84
N LEU A 200 6.23 36.78 -1.53
CA LEU A 200 6.96 37.56 -2.54
C LEU A 200 8.00 36.74 -3.31
N ASP A 201 8.47 35.64 -2.74
CA ASP A 201 9.36 34.66 -3.39
C ASP A 201 8.62 33.73 -4.38
N ARG A 202 7.30 33.57 -4.21
CA ARG A 202 6.46 32.58 -4.91
C ARG A 202 5.45 33.17 -5.89
N ILE A 203 5.46 34.48 -6.09
CA ILE A 203 4.63 35.15 -7.10
C ILE A 203 5.46 35.54 -8.32
N ASP A 204 4.78 35.90 -9.40
CA ASP A 204 5.47 36.45 -10.58
C ASP A 204 6.30 37.69 -10.18
N PRO A 205 7.60 37.74 -10.50
CA PRO A 205 8.45 38.90 -10.24
C PRO A 205 7.87 40.24 -10.73
N ASP A 206 7.10 40.24 -11.81
CA ASP A 206 6.50 41.46 -12.36
C ASP A 206 5.35 42.00 -11.50
N LEU A 207 4.70 41.13 -10.71
CA LEU A 207 3.61 41.47 -9.79
C LEU A 207 4.12 41.82 -8.39
N ARG A 208 5.37 41.48 -8.07
CA ARG A 208 5.99 41.74 -6.75
C ARG A 208 5.83 43.18 -6.29
N LYS A 209 5.95 44.15 -7.20
CA LYS A 209 5.80 45.59 -6.93
C LYS A 209 4.45 45.99 -6.34
N ILE A 210 3.40 45.20 -6.58
CA ILE A 210 2.04 45.45 -6.05
C ILE A 210 2.00 45.20 -4.55
N TYR A 211 2.76 44.21 -4.07
CA TYR A 211 2.66 43.65 -2.71
C TYR A 211 3.82 44.04 -1.79
N ASP A 212 5.02 44.26 -2.35
CA ASP A 212 6.23 44.60 -1.60
C ASP A 212 6.08 45.96 -0.89
N LYS A 213 6.93 46.23 0.11
CA LYS A 213 6.99 47.52 0.84
C LYS A 213 5.63 48.02 1.36
N GLY A 214 4.88 47.14 2.04
CA GLY A 214 3.59 47.46 2.64
C GLY A 214 2.37 47.25 1.71
N GLY A 215 2.59 46.77 0.48
CA GLY A 215 1.54 46.50 -0.50
C GLY A 215 0.52 45.43 -0.11
N PHE A 216 0.76 44.64 0.93
CA PHE A 216 -0.24 43.72 1.48
C PHE A 216 -1.39 44.45 2.20
N VAL A 217 -1.11 45.60 2.80
CA VAL A 217 -2.10 46.45 3.48
C VAL A 217 -2.61 47.55 2.55
N GLU A 218 -1.73 48.11 1.72
CA GLU A 218 -2.05 49.15 0.74
C GLU A 218 -1.44 48.81 -0.63
N PRO A 219 -2.08 47.93 -1.43
CA PRO A 219 -1.53 47.46 -2.70
C PRO A 219 -1.18 48.60 -3.68
N HIS A 220 0.00 48.51 -4.29
CA HIS A 220 0.53 49.52 -5.22
C HIS A 220 -0.04 49.34 -6.62
N LEU A 221 -1.32 49.68 -6.78
CA LEU A 221 -2.04 49.55 -8.04
C LEU A 221 -1.66 50.67 -9.03
N PRO A 222 -1.15 50.36 -10.24
CA PRO A 222 -0.90 51.38 -11.26
C PRO A 222 -2.21 52.05 -11.70
N PHE A 223 -2.20 53.38 -11.80
CA PHE A 223 -3.32 54.18 -12.31
C PHE A 223 -3.00 54.70 -13.72
N SER A 224 -4.00 54.75 -14.59
CA SER A 224 -3.85 55.31 -15.95
C SER A 224 -3.69 56.82 -15.89
N THR A 225 -2.62 57.34 -16.50
CA THR A 225 -2.33 58.79 -16.61
C THR A 225 -2.99 59.46 -17.82
N GLU A 226 -3.78 58.73 -18.61
CA GLU A 226 -4.50 59.27 -19.77
C GLU A 226 -5.66 60.21 -19.39
N SER A 227 -6.07 60.21 -18.13
CA SER A 227 -6.99 61.18 -17.51
C SER A 227 -6.20 62.00 -16.50
N SER A 228 -5.84 63.24 -16.83
CA SER A 228 -4.94 64.08 -16.01
C SER A 228 -5.55 64.62 -14.69
N PHE A 229 -6.67 64.10 -14.20
CA PHE A 229 -7.31 64.57 -12.96
C PHE A 229 -7.91 63.48 -12.04
N ASP A 230 -7.80 62.19 -12.36
CA ASP A 230 -8.19 61.12 -11.43
C ASP A 230 -6.97 60.61 -10.65
N LEU A 231 -6.51 61.39 -9.68
CA LEU A 231 -5.76 60.83 -8.56
C LEU A 231 -6.69 59.82 -7.84
N PRO A 232 -6.24 58.61 -7.48
CA PRO A 232 -7.07 57.71 -6.68
C PRO A 232 -7.44 58.43 -5.38
N LEU A 233 -8.70 58.86 -5.26
CA LEU A 233 -9.22 59.59 -4.10
C LEU A 233 -9.40 58.66 -2.89
N GLU A 234 -9.38 57.35 -3.12
CA GLU A 234 -9.59 56.34 -2.10
C GLU A 234 -8.36 55.43 -1.98
N ARG A 235 -7.97 55.15 -0.74
CA ARG A 235 -6.93 54.17 -0.44
C ARG A 235 -7.42 52.79 -0.89
N PRO A 236 -6.61 52.02 -1.65
CA PRO A 236 -6.94 50.65 -1.99
C PRO A 236 -7.28 49.85 -0.73
N ALA A 237 -8.29 48.98 -0.82
CA ALA A 237 -8.58 48.06 0.25
C ALA A 237 -7.38 47.10 0.45
N PRO A 238 -7.14 46.61 1.69
CA PRO A 238 -6.12 45.60 1.93
C PRO A 238 -6.32 44.36 1.08
N VAL A 239 -5.22 43.68 0.77
CA VAL A 239 -5.23 42.45 -0.03
C VAL A 239 -6.12 41.40 0.64
N THR A 240 -7.00 40.78 -0.11
CA THR A 240 -7.81 39.65 0.37
C THR A 240 -7.37 38.36 -0.32
N VAL A 241 -7.97 37.23 0.09
CA VAL A 241 -7.73 35.93 -0.52
C VAL A 241 -8.96 35.50 -1.29
N GLN A 242 -8.75 35.00 -2.51
CA GLN A 242 -9.78 34.33 -3.29
C GLN A 242 -9.69 32.82 -3.08
N ILE A 243 -10.81 32.22 -2.65
CA ILE A 243 -10.94 30.78 -2.45
C ILE A 243 -11.65 30.21 -3.66
N ASP A 244 -10.90 29.51 -4.51
CA ASP A 244 -11.41 28.77 -5.66
C ASP A 244 -11.13 27.28 -5.44
N PRO A 245 -12.07 26.53 -4.83
CA PRO A 245 -11.89 25.11 -4.58
C PRO A 245 -11.52 24.35 -5.86
N TYR A 246 -10.49 23.51 -5.77
CA TYR A 246 -10.10 22.64 -6.86
C TYR A 246 -10.89 21.32 -6.79
N GLU A 247 -11.70 21.07 -7.82
CA GLU A 247 -12.63 19.94 -7.86
C GLU A 247 -11.99 18.62 -8.36
N GLY A 248 -10.74 18.66 -8.85
CA GLY A 248 -10.03 17.48 -9.36
C GLY A 248 -9.10 16.80 -8.35
N ASN A 249 -8.26 15.89 -8.84
CA ASN A 249 -7.18 15.30 -8.04
C ASN A 249 -6.13 16.37 -7.64
N CYS A 250 -6.10 16.73 -6.36
CA CYS A 250 -5.24 17.79 -5.85
C CYS A 250 -3.73 17.49 -5.96
N LEU A 251 -3.31 16.22 -6.02
CA LEU A 251 -1.90 15.85 -6.17
C LEU A 251 -1.37 16.21 -7.56
N LEU A 252 -2.22 16.19 -8.58
CA LEU A 252 -1.85 16.64 -9.92
C LEU A 252 -1.65 18.16 -9.96
N LEU A 253 -2.50 18.91 -9.24
CA LEU A 253 -2.35 20.35 -9.05
C LEU A 253 -1.05 20.67 -8.30
N MET A 254 -0.73 19.92 -7.25
CA MET A 254 0.51 20.06 -6.47
C MET A 254 1.76 19.73 -7.28
N PHE A 255 1.72 18.66 -8.09
CA PHE A 255 2.84 18.30 -8.96
C PHE A 255 3.15 19.43 -9.95
N LYS A 256 2.13 19.98 -10.61
CA LYS A 256 2.30 21.15 -11.49
C LYS A 256 2.86 22.35 -10.74
N GLY A 257 2.32 22.63 -9.54
CA GLY A 257 2.82 23.69 -8.66
C GLY A 257 4.30 23.52 -8.32
N ALA A 258 4.74 22.30 -8.01
CA ALA A 258 6.14 21.96 -7.71
C ALA A 258 7.07 22.20 -8.91
N LEU A 259 6.61 21.90 -10.14
CA LEU A 259 7.38 22.21 -11.36
C LEU A 259 7.46 23.72 -11.61
N ASP A 260 6.36 24.44 -11.40
CA ASP A 260 6.29 25.88 -11.63
C ASP A 260 7.15 26.66 -10.61
N ILE A 261 7.16 26.25 -9.34
CA ILE A 261 8.04 26.87 -8.33
C ILE A 261 9.51 26.56 -8.62
N LEU A 262 9.86 25.35 -9.07
CA LEU A 262 11.23 25.01 -9.45
C LEU A 262 11.70 25.90 -10.62
N LYS A 263 10.85 26.09 -11.64
CA LYS A 263 11.14 27.00 -12.75
C LYS A 263 11.29 28.45 -12.28
N LEU A 264 10.44 28.90 -11.36
CA LEU A 264 10.52 30.25 -10.80
C LEU A 264 11.80 30.45 -9.98
N GLN A 265 12.15 29.53 -9.10
CA GLN A 265 13.39 29.57 -8.32
C GLN A 265 14.61 29.58 -9.22
N VAL A 266 14.66 28.71 -10.23
CA VAL A 266 15.75 28.73 -11.22
C VAL A 266 15.76 30.06 -11.96
N LYS A 267 14.63 30.64 -12.33
CA LYS A 267 14.56 31.98 -12.95
C LYS A 267 15.10 33.08 -12.02
N GLN A 268 14.79 33.03 -10.72
CA GLN A 268 15.23 34.02 -9.75
C GLN A 268 16.74 33.90 -9.42
N TYR A 269 17.27 32.69 -9.32
CA TYR A 269 18.66 32.43 -8.97
C TYR A 269 19.63 32.39 -10.16
N SER A 270 19.14 32.15 -11.38
CA SER A 270 19.95 32.22 -12.59
C SER A 270 19.73 33.55 -13.30
N VAL A 271 20.73 34.42 -13.43
CA VAL A 271 20.57 35.67 -14.20
C VAL A 271 21.09 35.46 -15.61
N THR A 272 20.24 35.57 -16.63
CA THR A 272 20.70 35.49 -18.03
C THR A 272 21.53 36.71 -18.40
N ASN A 273 22.38 36.60 -19.41
CA ASN A 273 23.20 37.74 -19.84
C ASN A 273 22.34 38.91 -20.36
N ALA A 274 21.18 38.64 -20.95
CA ALA A 274 20.24 39.67 -21.37
C ALA A 274 19.59 40.41 -20.19
N GLU A 275 19.23 39.70 -19.13
CA GLU A 275 18.71 40.27 -17.88
C GLU A 275 19.82 41.05 -17.14
N HIS A 276 21.06 40.54 -17.10
CA HIS A 276 22.20 41.26 -16.53
C HIS A 276 22.55 42.53 -17.32
N ARG A 277 22.51 42.46 -18.66
CA ARG A 277 22.77 43.61 -19.54
C ARG A 277 21.64 44.64 -19.45
N ARG A 278 20.39 44.21 -19.28
CA ARG A 278 19.23 45.09 -19.03
C ARG A 278 19.29 45.74 -17.65
N ALA A 279 19.64 44.99 -16.61
CA ALA A 279 19.85 45.50 -15.25
C ALA A 279 21.07 46.44 -15.16
N ALA A 280 22.16 46.14 -15.87
CA ALA A 280 23.33 47.02 -15.97
C ALA A 280 23.02 48.28 -16.79
N THR A 281 22.21 48.18 -17.85
CA THR A 281 21.75 49.34 -18.63
C THR A 281 20.78 50.20 -17.81
N GLN A 282 19.87 49.59 -17.05
CA GLN A 282 19.00 50.30 -16.09
C GLN A 282 19.81 50.93 -14.97
N TYR A 283 20.81 50.24 -14.42
CA TYR A 283 21.74 50.75 -13.39
C TYR A 283 22.57 51.92 -13.90
N LEU A 284 23.07 51.86 -15.14
CA LEU A 284 23.78 52.96 -15.80
C LEU A 284 22.82 54.10 -16.17
N PHE A 285 21.55 53.81 -16.50
CA PHE A 285 20.51 54.81 -16.67
C PHE A 285 20.18 55.51 -15.36
N THR A 286 20.11 54.77 -14.24
CA THR A 286 19.93 55.35 -12.90
C THR A 286 21.16 56.09 -12.43
N LEU A 287 22.38 55.65 -12.74
CA LEU A 287 23.61 56.42 -12.47
C LEU A 287 23.65 57.71 -13.28
N GLY A 288 23.25 57.67 -14.57
CA GLY A 288 23.13 58.83 -15.43
C GLY A 288 22.02 59.79 -14.99
N ALA A 289 20.90 59.25 -14.50
CA ALA A 289 19.81 60.03 -13.91
C ALA A 289 20.19 60.62 -12.54
N GLU A 290 20.94 59.89 -11.70
CA GLU A 290 21.49 60.39 -10.44
C GLU A 290 22.52 61.51 -10.68
N GLN A 291 23.35 61.41 -11.72
CA GLN A 291 24.28 62.48 -12.11
C GLN A 291 23.54 63.74 -12.61
N PHE A 292 22.42 63.56 -13.33
CA PHE A 292 21.55 64.67 -13.76
C PHE A 292 20.74 65.28 -12.61
N MET A 293 20.38 64.48 -11.60
CA MET A 293 19.64 64.92 -10.41
C MET A 293 20.56 65.55 -9.35
N ALA A 294 21.86 65.21 -9.34
CA ALA A 294 22.88 65.89 -8.52
C ALA A 294 23.20 67.32 -8.99
N LEU A 295 22.76 67.70 -10.19
CA LEU A 295 22.85 69.06 -10.74
C LEU A 295 21.61 69.92 -10.45
N MET A 296 20.60 69.39 -9.74
CA MET A 296 19.41 70.14 -9.32
C MET A 296 19.69 70.92 -8.01
N PRO A 297 19.48 72.25 -7.95
CA PRO A 297 19.79 73.04 -6.77
C PRO A 297 18.78 72.83 -5.63
N GLY A 298 19.26 72.62 -4.40
CA GLY A 298 18.46 72.74 -3.18
C GLY A 298 18.32 71.47 -2.33
N ARG A 299 17.68 71.60 -1.16
CA ARG A 299 17.70 70.70 0.03
C ARG A 299 17.15 69.27 -0.15
N LEU A 300 17.07 68.75 -1.37
CA LEU A 300 16.62 67.38 -1.69
C LEU A 300 17.74 66.33 -1.59
N GLY A 301 19.02 66.73 -1.56
CA GLY A 301 20.15 65.80 -1.42
C GLY A 301 20.32 65.15 -0.04
N ALA A 302 19.69 65.68 1.01
CA ALA A 302 19.88 65.20 2.38
C ALA A 302 19.00 63.97 2.74
N LEU A 303 17.95 63.68 1.97
CA LEU A 303 17.01 62.60 2.27
C LEU A 303 17.46 61.23 1.71
N ILE A 304 18.47 61.19 0.84
CA ILE A 304 18.95 59.96 0.20
C ILE A 304 20.13 59.31 0.96
N GLY A 305 20.83 60.06 1.82
CA GLY A 305 21.93 59.54 2.64
C GLY A 305 21.52 58.53 3.72
N ILE A 306 20.24 58.52 4.13
CA ILE A 306 19.74 57.61 5.17
C ILE A 306 19.33 56.25 4.57
N ILE A 307 18.90 56.22 3.30
CA ILE A 307 18.41 54.99 2.64
C ILE A 307 19.58 54.07 2.22
N GLN A 308 20.79 54.59 2.02
CA GLN A 308 21.97 53.77 1.69
C GLN A 308 22.60 53.06 2.90
N GLY A 309 22.21 53.38 4.14
CA GLY A 309 22.75 52.76 5.34
C GLY A 309 22.18 51.38 5.69
N GLN A 310 21.06 50.99 5.08
CA GLN A 310 20.30 49.80 5.49
C GLN A 310 20.62 48.56 4.63
N THR A 311 21.16 48.75 3.43
CA THR A 311 21.55 47.66 2.53
C THR A 311 22.88 47.01 2.89
N LEU A 312 23.70 47.64 3.75
CA LEU A 312 25.01 47.11 4.17
C LEU A 312 24.97 46.26 5.46
N LEU A 313 23.80 46.10 6.10
CA LEU A 313 23.63 45.28 7.31
C LEU A 313 23.06 43.87 7.04
N ASN A 314 22.44 43.63 5.89
CA ASN A 314 21.85 42.32 5.55
C ASN A 314 22.83 41.31 4.89
N LEU A 315 24.13 41.62 4.82
CA LEU A 315 25.16 40.71 4.30
C LEU A 315 26.01 40.05 5.40
N SER A 316 25.61 40.14 6.68
CA SER A 316 26.40 39.64 7.82
C SER A 316 25.85 38.37 8.51
N LEU A 317 24.92 37.63 7.89
CA LEU A 317 24.27 36.49 8.57
C LEU A 317 24.23 35.18 7.75
N ILE A 318 25.20 34.94 6.86
CA ILE A 318 25.37 33.64 6.18
C ILE A 318 26.85 33.19 6.22
N SER A 319 27.50 33.29 7.37
CA SER A 319 28.81 32.67 7.56
C SER A 319 28.98 32.15 8.98
N ALA A 320 28.36 31.02 9.28
CA ALA A 320 28.81 30.03 10.24
C ALA A 320 28.13 28.69 9.88
N THR A 321 28.80 27.76 9.19
CA THR A 321 29.54 26.62 9.78
C THR A 321 28.56 25.60 10.38
N ASP A 322 28.45 24.32 10.01
CA ASP A 322 29.16 23.44 9.08
C ASP A 322 28.27 22.21 8.80
N GLN A 323 28.60 21.50 7.71
CA GLN A 323 28.00 20.25 7.24
C GLN A 323 28.26 19.05 8.16
N GLN A 324 27.28 18.63 8.98
CA GLN A 324 27.34 17.32 9.65
C GLN A 324 25.97 16.63 9.80
N TRP A 325 25.30 16.36 8.67
CA TRP A 325 24.07 15.55 8.67
C TRP A 325 24.31 14.07 9.06
N GLY A 326 25.54 13.56 8.95
CA GLY A 326 25.89 12.21 9.39
C GLY A 326 26.13 12.07 10.90
N GLN A 327 26.59 13.13 11.57
CA GLN A 327 26.85 13.12 13.01
C GLN A 327 25.58 13.45 13.80
N ALA A 328 24.74 14.38 13.32
CA ALA A 328 23.46 14.69 13.95
C ALA A 328 22.46 13.52 13.94
N ILE A 329 22.42 12.72 12.88
CA ILE A 329 21.58 11.50 12.81
C ILE A 329 22.14 10.40 13.72
N SER A 330 23.47 10.27 13.85
CA SER A 330 24.08 9.28 14.72
C SER A 330 24.02 9.68 16.20
N GLU A 331 24.08 10.98 16.52
CA GLU A 331 23.86 11.54 17.86
C GLU A 331 22.38 11.52 18.24
N PHE A 332 21.46 11.72 17.29
CA PHE A 332 20.03 11.50 17.49
C PHE A 332 19.71 10.02 17.75
N MET A 333 20.30 9.08 17.00
CA MET A 333 20.11 7.63 17.22
C MET A 333 20.81 7.13 18.50
N ALA A 334 21.94 7.73 18.88
CA ALA A 334 22.60 7.47 20.15
C ALA A 334 21.79 8.03 21.34
N ALA A 335 21.24 9.24 21.21
CA ALA A 335 20.33 9.83 22.19
C ALA A 335 19.05 8.99 22.33
N LEU A 336 18.49 8.50 21.21
CA LEU A 336 17.31 7.62 21.20
C LEU A 336 17.60 6.24 21.81
N SER A 337 18.80 5.68 21.60
CA SER A 337 19.23 4.41 22.22
C SER A 337 19.50 4.54 23.72
N VAL A 338 20.07 5.67 24.16
CA VAL A 338 20.21 5.98 25.60
C VAL A 338 18.83 6.12 26.24
N MET A 339 17.89 6.80 25.59
CA MET A 339 16.52 7.03 26.08
C MET A 339 15.64 5.76 26.13
N ILE A 340 15.87 4.80 25.23
CA ILE A 340 15.17 3.49 25.20
C ILE A 340 15.82 2.49 26.18
N SER A 341 17.11 2.64 26.50
CA SER A 341 17.81 1.80 27.49
C SER A 341 17.67 2.26 28.94
N SER A 342 17.24 3.51 29.19
CA SER A 342 17.00 4.05 30.51
C SER A 342 15.51 4.32 30.72
N GLY A 343 14.75 3.27 31.06
CA GLY A 343 13.46 3.45 31.70
C GLY A 343 13.64 4.05 33.09
N GLN A 344 13.69 5.38 33.21
CA GLN A 344 13.05 6.21 34.24
C GLN A 344 13.36 7.72 34.04
N ASN A 345 12.33 8.50 34.34
CA ASN A 345 11.97 9.87 33.94
C ASN A 345 12.88 11.07 34.29
N PRO A 346 12.58 12.27 33.71
CA PRO A 346 13.40 13.47 33.70
C PRO A 346 13.00 14.51 34.77
N ALA A 347 13.99 15.06 35.48
CA ALA A 347 14.00 16.33 36.24
C ALA A 347 15.30 16.31 37.08
N GLU A 348 16.33 17.16 36.97
CA GLU A 348 16.53 18.47 36.35
C GLU A 348 18.02 18.59 35.97
N VAL A 349 18.34 19.00 34.72
CA VAL A 349 19.66 19.60 34.38
C VAL A 349 19.48 21.12 34.28
N ALA A 350 18.95 21.67 35.36
CA ALA A 350 19.11 23.07 35.75
C ALA A 350 19.05 23.02 37.28
N SER A 351 20.13 22.92 38.03
CA SER A 351 21.11 23.99 38.13
C SER A 351 22.32 23.51 38.95
N LEU A 352 23.52 23.53 38.39
CA LEU A 352 24.75 23.67 39.17
C LEU A 352 24.95 25.16 39.51
N THR A 353 24.19 25.65 40.50
CA THR A 353 24.66 26.71 41.40
C THR A 353 24.05 26.48 42.79
N ALA A 354 24.93 26.35 43.79
CA ALA A 354 24.69 26.35 45.23
C ALA A 354 23.92 25.13 45.81
N ARG A 355 24.55 24.11 46.40
CA ARG A 355 25.35 24.04 47.64
C ARG A 355 24.49 24.15 48.92
N GLU A 356 24.65 23.09 49.73
CA GLU A 356 24.45 22.94 51.18
C GLU A 356 23.14 22.36 51.77
N ASN A 357 23.38 21.22 52.45
CA ASN A 357 22.89 20.83 53.77
C ASN A 357 21.61 19.97 53.93
N SER A 358 21.90 18.71 54.27
CA SER A 358 21.55 18.07 55.55
C SER A 358 20.22 17.31 55.72
N THR A 359 20.43 16.01 55.99
CA THR A 359 19.91 15.18 57.12
C THR A 359 18.52 14.52 57.06
N LEU A 360 18.58 13.18 56.91
CA LEU A 360 18.16 12.11 57.84
C LEU A 360 16.67 11.77 58.13
N VAL A 361 16.43 10.45 58.09
CA VAL A 361 15.59 9.53 58.93
C VAL A 361 14.30 8.91 58.35
N ASP A 362 14.32 7.56 58.37
CA ASP A 362 13.30 6.49 58.48
C ASP A 362 11.85 6.88 58.88
N ASP A 363 10.82 6.18 58.40
CA ASP A 363 10.38 4.85 58.91
C ASP A 363 9.13 4.33 58.13
N ALA A 364 8.71 3.13 58.50
CA ALA A 364 8.08 2.07 57.74
C ALA A 364 6.55 2.06 57.50
N THR A 365 6.18 1.08 56.67
CA THR A 365 4.99 0.17 56.70
C THR A 365 3.65 0.56 56.05
N SER A 366 3.39 -0.11 54.90
CA SER A 366 2.13 -0.73 54.41
C SER A 366 0.95 0.14 53.93
N PRO A 367 0.02 -0.40 53.11
CA PRO A 367 0.12 -1.27 51.92
C PRO A 367 -0.34 -0.52 50.63
N ASP A 368 0.05 -1.03 49.46
CA ASP A 368 -0.20 -0.42 48.14
C ASP A 368 -1.71 -0.27 47.80
N PRO A 369 -2.20 0.95 47.48
CA PRO A 369 -3.59 1.21 47.11
C PRO A 369 -3.86 1.07 45.60
N LEU A 370 -3.34 0.01 44.96
CA LEU A 370 -3.48 -0.21 43.51
C LEU A 370 -4.60 -1.19 43.11
N VAL A 371 -5.59 -1.42 43.98
CA VAL A 371 -6.77 -2.29 43.70
C VAL A 371 -8.11 -1.52 43.74
N GLN A 372 -8.12 -0.18 43.77
CA GLN A 372 -9.38 0.60 43.83
C GLN A 372 -9.50 1.79 42.87
N LEU A 373 -8.88 1.73 41.68
CA LEU A 373 -9.12 2.73 40.63
C LEU A 373 -9.50 2.13 39.26
N ILE A 374 -9.99 0.88 39.22
CA ILE A 374 -10.50 0.25 37.98
C ILE A 374 -12.01 0.48 37.79
N GLU A 375 -12.72 1.13 38.71
CA GLU A 375 -14.13 1.46 38.53
C GLU A 375 -14.31 2.97 38.32
N GLY A 376 -14.40 3.40 37.05
CA GLY A 376 -14.97 4.72 36.72
C GLY A 376 -14.23 5.58 35.68
N ALA A 377 -13.37 5.03 34.83
CA ALA A 377 -12.85 5.76 33.67
C ALA A 377 -13.60 5.31 32.41
N ASP A 378 -14.48 6.18 31.91
CA ASP A 378 -15.06 6.08 30.58
C ASP A 378 -13.95 5.78 29.56
N THR A 379 -14.17 4.70 28.84
CA THR A 379 -13.34 4.19 27.76
C THR A 379 -12.94 5.31 26.79
N PHE A 380 -11.64 5.57 26.70
CA PHE A 380 -11.05 6.21 25.53
C PHE A 380 -11.35 5.34 24.31
N GLU A 381 -12.37 5.71 23.53
CA GLU A 381 -12.58 5.18 22.19
C GLU A 381 -11.42 5.62 21.31
N PHE A 382 -10.46 4.71 21.11
CA PHE A 382 -9.45 4.81 20.07
C PHE A 382 -10.15 4.65 18.71
N SER A 383 -10.64 5.75 18.16
CA SER A 383 -11.37 5.77 16.89
C SER A 383 -10.38 5.82 15.72
N TRP A 384 -10.05 4.66 15.16
CA TRP A 384 -9.55 4.57 13.79
C TRP A 384 -10.68 5.04 12.87
N GLY A 385 -10.57 6.25 12.33
CA GLY A 385 -11.59 6.84 11.46
C GLY A 385 -11.97 5.89 10.31
N ASN A 386 -13.23 5.45 10.34
CA ASN A 386 -14.00 4.81 9.29
C ASN A 386 -13.22 4.34 8.05
N SER A 387 -12.74 3.09 8.07
CA SER A 387 -12.83 2.26 6.87
C SER A 387 -12.92 0.81 7.27
N SER A 388 -13.99 0.22 6.80
CA SER A 388 -14.34 -1.17 6.84
C SER A 388 -13.40 -1.99 5.92
N LEU A 389 -12.08 -1.76 5.99
CA LEU A 389 -11.04 -2.40 5.16
C LEU A 389 -9.72 -2.51 5.95
N THR A 390 -9.18 -3.73 6.07
CA THR A 390 -7.86 -3.96 6.69
C THR A 390 -6.75 -3.27 5.88
N GLN A 391 -5.62 -2.95 6.52
CA GLN A 391 -4.49 -2.25 5.86
C GLN A 391 -3.97 -3.02 4.64
N GLN A 392 -3.99 -4.36 4.69
CA GLN A 392 -3.62 -5.25 3.57
C GLN A 392 -4.60 -5.14 2.39
N ILE A 393 -5.91 -5.08 2.65
CA ILE A 393 -6.89 -4.85 1.58
C ILE A 393 -6.68 -3.46 0.98
N ARG A 394 -6.36 -2.45 1.80
CA ARG A 394 -5.99 -1.11 1.32
C ARG A 394 -4.73 -1.11 0.45
N GLU A 395 -3.70 -1.86 0.82
CA GLU A 395 -2.47 -1.99 0.03
C GLU A 395 -2.72 -2.70 -1.31
N ARG A 396 -3.51 -3.77 -1.32
CA ARG A 396 -3.90 -4.46 -2.57
C ARG A 396 -4.78 -3.59 -3.46
N LEU A 397 -5.66 -2.79 -2.88
CA LEU A 397 -6.50 -1.84 -3.63
C LEU A 397 -5.72 -0.66 -4.20
N ARG A 398 -4.60 -0.24 -3.58
CA ARG A 398 -3.75 0.83 -4.13
C ARG A 398 -3.29 0.54 -5.57
N GLU A 399 -3.05 -0.73 -5.92
CA GLU A 399 -2.68 -1.11 -7.30
C GLU A 399 -3.80 -0.86 -8.33
N PHE A 400 -5.04 -0.72 -7.88
CA PHE A 400 -6.21 -0.46 -8.71
C PHE A 400 -6.68 0.99 -8.67
N GLU A 401 -6.09 1.84 -7.81
CA GLU A 401 -6.49 3.23 -7.68
C GLU A 401 -6.06 4.04 -8.90
N VAL A 402 -7.04 4.74 -9.49
CA VAL A 402 -6.85 5.61 -10.64
C VAL A 402 -6.54 7.01 -10.16
N HIS A 403 -5.28 7.44 -10.33
CA HIS A 403 -4.81 8.76 -9.87
C HIS A 403 -4.81 9.83 -10.98
N ASP A 404 -4.82 9.42 -12.23
CA ASP A 404 -4.58 10.31 -13.38
C ASP A 404 -5.84 10.98 -13.93
N MET A 405 -6.99 10.77 -13.30
CA MET A 405 -8.25 11.33 -13.75
C MET A 405 -8.98 12.10 -12.66
N ALA A 406 -9.81 13.05 -13.09
CA ALA A 406 -10.67 13.83 -12.21
C ALA A 406 -12.14 13.52 -12.52
N LEU A 407 -12.89 13.04 -11.53
CA LEU A 407 -14.25 12.55 -11.74
C LEU A 407 -15.21 13.62 -12.27
N TYR A 408 -15.01 14.90 -11.94
CA TYR A 408 -15.84 16.01 -12.42
C TYR A 408 -15.78 16.22 -13.95
N THR A 409 -14.75 15.68 -14.63
CA THR A 409 -14.60 15.77 -16.09
C THR A 409 -15.39 14.70 -16.84
N LEU A 410 -15.94 13.72 -16.13
CA LEU A 410 -16.64 12.57 -16.68
C LEU A 410 -18.15 12.76 -16.64
N GLN A 411 -18.87 12.06 -17.52
CA GLN A 411 -20.33 12.09 -17.51
C GLN A 411 -20.87 11.13 -16.45
N ARG A 412 -21.57 11.65 -15.45
CA ARG A 412 -22.22 10.82 -14.43
C ARG A 412 -23.48 10.16 -14.99
N ASP A 413 -23.54 8.84 -14.88
CA ASP A 413 -24.74 8.04 -15.09
C ASP A 413 -25.45 7.87 -13.74
N GLU A 414 -26.57 8.58 -13.54
CA GLU A 414 -27.30 8.57 -12.27
C GLU A 414 -27.97 7.23 -11.97
N LEU A 415 -28.25 6.40 -12.98
CA LEU A 415 -28.95 5.13 -12.78
C LEU A 415 -28.02 4.03 -12.28
N LEU A 416 -26.74 4.10 -12.68
CA LEU A 416 -25.71 3.15 -12.29
C LEU A 416 -24.72 3.73 -11.28
N SER A 417 -24.86 5.00 -10.89
CA SER A 417 -23.92 5.73 -10.02
C SER A 417 -22.45 5.62 -10.46
N VAL A 418 -22.20 5.52 -11.78
CA VAL A 418 -20.85 5.47 -12.36
C VAL A 418 -20.55 6.72 -13.19
N TYR A 419 -19.27 7.04 -13.30
CA TYR A 419 -18.74 8.12 -14.13
C TYR A 419 -18.17 7.52 -15.42
N ARG A 420 -18.72 7.88 -16.57
CA ARG A 420 -18.26 7.38 -17.87
C ARG A 420 -17.37 8.39 -18.57
N ASP A 421 -16.26 7.88 -19.09
CA ASP A 421 -15.41 8.62 -20.02
C ASP A 421 -16.07 8.62 -21.42
N PRO A 422 -16.46 9.80 -21.96
CA PRO A 422 -17.09 9.89 -23.27
C PRO A 422 -16.18 9.51 -24.44
N VAL A 423 -14.85 9.49 -24.25
CA VAL A 423 -13.87 9.18 -25.30
C VAL A 423 -13.57 7.68 -25.32
N THR A 424 -13.28 7.08 -24.16
CA THR A 424 -12.87 5.67 -24.08
C THR A 424 -14.01 4.70 -23.78
N GLY A 425 -15.16 5.21 -23.29
CA GLY A 425 -16.31 4.40 -22.87
C GLY A 425 -16.12 3.66 -21.54
N ARG A 426 -14.99 3.89 -20.85
CA ARG A 426 -14.69 3.25 -19.56
C ARG A 426 -15.53 3.86 -18.44
N SER A 427 -15.86 3.04 -17.44
CA SER A 427 -16.68 3.43 -16.29
C SER A 427 -15.81 3.51 -15.04
N TYR A 428 -16.07 4.50 -14.19
CA TYR A 428 -15.32 4.77 -12.97
C TYR A 428 -16.27 5.03 -11.80
N ALA A 429 -15.82 4.76 -10.57
CA ALA A 429 -16.60 5.03 -9.38
C ALA A 429 -15.72 5.51 -8.21
N ALA A 430 -16.33 6.30 -7.34
CA ALA A 430 -15.77 6.68 -6.05
C ALA A 430 -16.12 5.60 -5.01
N ILE A 431 -15.11 4.98 -4.41
CA ILE A 431 -15.26 3.94 -3.37
C ILE A 431 -14.35 4.31 -2.21
N GLY A 432 -14.94 4.56 -1.04
CA GLY A 432 -14.18 4.83 0.19
C GLY A 432 -13.21 6.02 0.10
N GLY A 433 -13.56 7.06 -0.67
CA GLY A 433 -12.69 8.23 -0.83
C GLY A 433 -11.70 8.18 -2.00
N LYS A 434 -11.68 7.08 -2.75
CA LYS A 434 -10.72 6.81 -3.83
C LYS A 434 -11.44 6.50 -5.15
N THR A 435 -10.75 6.69 -6.26
CA THR A 435 -11.32 6.49 -7.61
C THR A 435 -10.81 5.17 -8.20
N TYR A 436 -11.75 4.36 -8.73
CA TYR A 436 -11.45 3.06 -9.35
C TYR A 436 -12.13 2.92 -10.71
N GLU A 437 -11.52 2.17 -11.63
CA GLU A 437 -12.16 1.74 -12.88
C GLU A 437 -13.05 0.54 -12.59
N LEU A 438 -14.28 0.55 -13.13
CA LEU A 438 -15.28 -0.48 -12.95
C LEU A 438 -15.66 -1.15 -14.27
N GLN A 439 -15.87 -2.46 -14.21
CA GLN A 439 -16.45 -3.24 -15.28
C GLN A 439 -17.61 -4.09 -14.72
N SER A 440 -18.58 -4.42 -15.57
CA SER A 440 -19.73 -5.27 -15.21
C SER A 440 -19.81 -6.49 -16.10
N ASP A 441 -20.15 -7.65 -15.52
CA ASP A 441 -20.52 -8.87 -16.24
C ASP A 441 -21.84 -9.48 -15.70
N GLU A 442 -22.10 -10.76 -15.97
CA GLU A 442 -23.31 -11.46 -15.49
C GLU A 442 -23.33 -11.67 -13.96
N ASP A 443 -22.16 -11.63 -13.29
CA ASP A 443 -21.99 -11.88 -11.85
C ASP A 443 -21.99 -10.58 -11.01
N GLY A 444 -21.93 -9.40 -11.65
CA GLY A 444 -22.01 -8.09 -10.98
C GLY A 444 -20.97 -7.08 -11.44
N TRP A 445 -20.74 -6.05 -10.63
CA TRP A 445 -19.71 -5.03 -10.89
C TRP A 445 -18.42 -5.35 -10.13
N PHE A 446 -17.26 -5.07 -10.73
CA PHE A 446 -15.95 -5.30 -10.13
C PHE A 446 -14.93 -4.25 -10.56
N ILE A 447 -13.89 -4.08 -9.73
CA ILE A 447 -12.78 -3.16 -9.99
C ILE A 447 -11.82 -3.75 -11.03
N VAL A 448 -11.27 -2.92 -11.92
CA VAL A 448 -10.25 -3.33 -12.90
C VAL A 448 -9.09 -2.34 -12.95
N SER A 449 -7.92 -2.81 -13.38
CA SER A 449 -6.76 -1.97 -13.68
C SER A 449 -5.94 -2.63 -14.79
N GLY A 450 -6.11 -2.16 -16.03
CA GLY A 450 -5.51 -2.79 -17.20
C GLY A 450 -6.00 -4.23 -17.40
N SER A 451 -5.09 -5.22 -17.31
CA SER A 451 -5.43 -6.65 -17.38
C SER A 451 -5.70 -7.28 -16.00
N LYS A 452 -5.52 -6.53 -14.91
CA LYS A 452 -5.76 -7.01 -13.55
C LYS A 452 -7.22 -6.84 -13.18
N ILE A 453 -7.79 -7.87 -12.57
CA ILE A 453 -9.16 -7.88 -12.04
C ILE A 453 -9.08 -7.77 -10.53
N GLY A 454 -9.81 -6.79 -9.98
CA GLY A 454 -9.93 -6.48 -8.56
C GLY A 454 -11.21 -7.05 -7.94
N PRO A 455 -11.48 -6.72 -6.67
CA PRO A 455 -12.64 -7.21 -5.94
C PRO A 455 -13.97 -6.68 -6.48
N SER A 456 -15.05 -7.41 -6.18
CA SER A 456 -16.43 -7.04 -6.53
C SER A 456 -16.90 -5.82 -5.73
N VAL A 457 -17.86 -5.10 -6.30
CA VAL A 457 -18.45 -3.89 -5.73
C VAL A 457 -19.96 -3.92 -5.87
N SER A 458 -20.65 -3.36 -4.88
CA SER A 458 -22.10 -3.26 -4.83
C SER A 458 -22.52 -1.85 -4.45
N LEU A 459 -23.70 -1.42 -4.91
CA LEU A 459 -24.33 -0.19 -4.46
C LEU A 459 -25.02 -0.41 -3.12
N ASP A 460 -24.80 0.51 -2.19
CA ASP A 460 -25.56 0.56 -0.93
C ASP A 460 -26.93 1.24 -1.10
N ALA A 461 -27.69 1.34 -0.01
CA ALA A 461 -29.02 1.96 0.02
C ALA A 461 -28.99 3.47 -0.35
N ASP A 462 -27.84 4.13 -0.23
CA ASP A 462 -27.63 5.55 -0.54
C ASP A 462 -27.05 5.75 -1.95
N GLN A 463 -27.05 4.69 -2.78
CA GLN A 463 -26.45 4.64 -4.12
C GLN A 463 -24.95 4.99 -4.15
N GLN A 464 -24.22 4.68 -3.08
CA GLN A 464 -22.77 4.78 -3.02
C GLN A 464 -22.14 3.41 -3.24
N TRP A 465 -21.06 3.38 -4.01
CA TRP A 465 -20.32 2.16 -4.27
C TRP A 465 -19.52 1.74 -3.03
N ARG A 466 -19.72 0.49 -2.61
CA ARG A 466 -18.95 -0.19 -1.57
C ARG A 466 -18.34 -1.46 -2.11
N LEU A 467 -17.25 -1.90 -1.50
CA LEU A 467 -16.66 -3.20 -1.80
C LEU A 467 -17.61 -4.30 -1.32
N ASP A 468 -17.96 -5.19 -2.23
CA ASP A 468 -18.80 -6.35 -1.98
C ASP A 468 -17.89 -7.53 -1.63
N ILE A 469 -17.50 -7.58 -0.36
CA ILE A 469 -16.71 -8.67 0.21
C ILE A 469 -17.71 -9.52 1.00
N PRO A 470 -18.04 -10.75 0.57
CA PRO A 470 -18.94 -11.62 1.31
C PRO A 470 -18.33 -11.93 2.68
N GLY A 471 -18.98 -11.47 3.75
CA GLY A 471 -18.54 -11.65 5.14
C GLY A 471 -17.86 -10.41 5.70
N GLY A 472 -18.60 -9.67 6.53
CA GLY A 472 -18.14 -8.46 7.22
C GLY A 472 -16.79 -8.63 7.92
N LEU A 473 -16.09 -7.51 8.02
CA LEU A 473 -14.71 -7.40 8.47
C LEU A 473 -14.40 -8.10 9.77
N ARG A 474 -13.32 -8.89 9.74
CA ARG A 474 -12.58 -9.30 10.93
C ARG A 474 -11.15 -8.78 10.84
N GLY A 475 -10.86 -7.79 11.70
CA GLY A 475 -9.54 -7.55 12.32
C GLY A 475 -8.45 -6.92 11.44
N GLY A 476 -8.12 -5.65 11.70
CA GLY A 476 -6.93 -4.98 11.18
C GLY A 476 -5.79 -4.87 12.22
N GLY A 477 -4.57 -4.70 11.69
CA GLY A 477 -3.32 -4.32 12.39
C GLY A 477 -2.45 -5.54 12.73
N GLY A 478 -1.18 -5.72 12.33
CA GLY A 478 -0.07 -4.90 11.81
C GLY A 478 1.22 -5.59 12.32
N ALA A 479 2.43 -5.59 11.75
CA ALA A 479 3.02 -4.97 10.57
C ALA A 479 4.31 -5.73 10.19
N LEU A 480 4.53 -5.86 8.87
CA LEU A 480 5.77 -5.68 8.09
C LEU A 480 7.07 -6.51 8.33
N THR A 481 7.52 -7.06 7.19
CA THR A 481 8.90 -7.27 6.69
C THR A 481 9.71 -8.51 7.10
N ARG A 482 9.64 -9.58 6.28
CA ARG A 482 10.81 -10.24 5.66
C ARG A 482 10.43 -11.19 4.51
N MET A 483 10.97 -10.90 3.32
CA MET A 483 11.23 -11.79 2.18
C MET A 483 10.41 -13.09 2.09
N GLU A 484 9.36 -13.10 1.25
CA GLU A 484 8.54 -14.23 0.72
C GLU A 484 7.94 -15.24 1.72
N GLY A 485 8.58 -15.53 2.86
CA GLY A 485 8.00 -16.32 3.95
C GLY A 485 6.99 -15.56 4.81
N SER A 486 7.04 -14.21 4.84
CA SER A 486 6.16 -13.37 5.66
C SER A 486 4.70 -13.35 5.18
N LEU A 487 4.43 -13.37 3.87
CA LEU A 487 3.05 -13.34 3.36
C LEU A 487 2.28 -14.62 3.71
N VAL A 488 2.95 -15.77 3.67
CA VAL A 488 2.35 -17.04 4.09
C VAL A 488 2.12 -17.02 5.59
N ASP A 489 3.06 -16.52 6.39
CA ASP A 489 2.88 -16.43 7.84
C ASP A 489 1.70 -15.51 8.22
N ASP A 490 1.52 -14.39 7.50
CA ASP A 490 0.37 -13.50 7.68
C ASP A 490 -0.95 -14.20 7.33
N LEU A 491 -1.00 -14.96 6.21
CA LEU A 491 -2.18 -15.75 5.82
C LEU A 491 -2.47 -16.90 6.80
N VAL A 492 -1.43 -17.54 7.32
CA VAL A 492 -1.57 -18.58 8.35
C VAL A 492 -2.17 -17.96 9.61
N ASP A 493 -1.72 -16.77 10.00
CA ASP A 493 -2.24 -16.06 11.16
C ASP A 493 -3.70 -15.62 10.99
N GLU A 494 -4.25 -15.51 9.77
CA GLU A 494 -5.69 -15.33 9.55
C GLU A 494 -6.49 -16.62 9.79
N ILE A 495 -5.92 -17.78 9.46
CA ILE A 495 -6.61 -19.08 9.51
C ILE A 495 -6.48 -19.75 10.87
N MET A 496 -5.30 -19.73 11.47
CA MET A 496 -5.00 -20.42 12.72
C MET A 496 -4.02 -19.68 13.62
N VAL A 497 -4.06 -19.97 14.92
CA VAL A 497 -3.03 -19.57 15.88
C VAL A 497 -1.97 -20.68 15.94
N VAL A 498 -0.76 -20.36 15.47
CA VAL A 498 0.37 -21.31 15.47
C VAL A 498 0.77 -21.68 16.90
N SER A 499 0.81 -22.97 17.20
CA SER A 499 1.22 -23.52 18.51
C SER A 499 2.67 -24.01 18.52
N ALA A 500 3.14 -24.63 17.44
CA ALA A 500 4.54 -25.06 17.29
C ALA A 500 4.92 -25.24 15.81
N ARG A 501 6.20 -25.03 15.48
CA ARG A 501 6.77 -25.09 14.12
C ARG A 501 7.87 -26.15 14.01
N GLY A 502 7.67 -27.10 13.10
CA GLY A 502 8.60 -28.20 12.84
C GLY A 502 8.52 -29.33 13.86
N MET A 503 8.82 -30.55 13.41
CA MET A 503 8.78 -31.75 14.25
C MET A 503 9.65 -31.66 15.51
N PRO A 504 10.84 -31.01 15.52
CA PRO A 504 11.60 -30.86 16.75
C PRO A 504 10.86 -30.09 17.86
N GLU A 505 10.22 -28.96 17.52
CA GLU A 505 9.45 -28.17 18.48
C GLU A 505 8.15 -28.87 18.87
N ILE A 506 7.42 -29.41 17.89
CA ILE A 506 6.18 -30.17 18.12
C ILE A 506 6.44 -31.34 19.05
N ARG A 507 7.54 -32.08 18.87
CA ARG A 507 7.90 -33.21 19.74
C ARG A 507 8.24 -32.77 21.16
N HIS A 508 8.83 -31.59 21.32
CA HIS A 508 9.19 -31.03 22.62
C HIS A 508 7.95 -30.54 23.39
N CYS A 509 7.08 -29.76 22.74
CA CYS A 509 5.94 -29.11 23.38
C CYS A 509 4.65 -29.96 23.35
N HIS A 510 4.48 -30.82 22.33
CA HIS A 510 3.25 -31.56 22.03
C HIS A 510 3.53 -33.01 21.61
N ARG A 511 4.11 -33.80 22.52
CA ARG A 511 4.56 -35.18 22.26
C ARG A 511 3.50 -36.10 21.62
N ASP A 512 2.25 -36.03 22.06
CA ASP A 512 1.16 -36.86 21.53
C ASP A 512 0.76 -36.45 20.10
N MET A 513 0.85 -35.16 19.78
CA MET A 513 0.62 -34.66 18.42
C MET A 513 1.75 -35.08 17.50
N ALA A 514 3.01 -35.02 17.97
CA ALA A 514 4.16 -35.54 17.20
C ALA A 514 4.00 -37.03 16.87
N GLN A 515 3.61 -37.85 17.85
CA GLN A 515 3.34 -39.27 17.62
C GLN A 515 2.19 -39.47 16.62
N SER A 516 1.14 -38.65 16.71
CA SER A 516 0.00 -38.71 15.76
C SER A 516 0.42 -38.38 14.32
N ILE A 517 1.35 -37.44 14.13
CA ILE A 517 1.91 -37.11 12.81
C ILE A 517 2.77 -38.26 12.28
N GLU A 518 3.62 -38.86 13.12
CA GLU A 518 4.41 -40.04 12.75
C GLU A 518 3.53 -41.22 12.32
N ASP A 519 2.54 -41.54 13.14
CA ASP A 519 1.57 -42.60 12.86
C ASP A 519 0.81 -42.34 11.54
N ALA A 520 0.44 -41.09 11.28
CA ALA A 520 -0.23 -40.69 10.05
C ALA A 520 0.68 -40.83 8.83
N CYS A 521 1.94 -40.39 8.93
CA CYS A 521 2.93 -40.54 7.86
C CYS A 521 3.22 -42.01 7.55
N LEU A 522 3.36 -42.84 8.59
CA LEU A 522 3.55 -44.29 8.44
C LEU A 522 2.35 -44.95 7.75
N GLN A 523 1.13 -44.59 8.14
CA GLN A 523 -0.08 -45.13 7.53
C GLN A 523 -0.30 -44.64 6.10
N ALA A 524 -0.03 -43.35 5.81
CA ALA A 524 -0.07 -42.80 4.46
C ALA A 524 0.94 -43.49 3.54
N ARG A 525 2.17 -43.72 4.05
CA ARG A 525 3.20 -44.48 3.35
C ARG A 525 2.74 -45.90 3.03
N SER A 526 2.16 -46.60 4.00
CA SER A 526 1.62 -47.95 3.79
C SER A 526 0.54 -47.98 2.71
N TYR A 527 -0.37 -47.00 2.70
CA TYR A 527 -1.38 -46.88 1.63
C TYR A 527 -0.75 -46.66 0.26
N LEU A 528 0.21 -45.73 0.14
CA LEU A 528 0.87 -45.44 -1.12
C LEU A 528 1.71 -46.62 -1.63
N GLU A 529 2.46 -47.30 -0.76
CA GLU A 529 3.23 -48.51 -1.11
C GLU A 529 2.33 -49.64 -1.60
N ASN A 530 1.26 -49.94 -0.86
CA ASN A 530 0.29 -50.97 -1.24
C ASN A 530 -0.42 -50.59 -2.55
N ALA A 531 -0.80 -49.33 -2.72
CA ALA A 531 -1.45 -48.85 -3.95
C ALA A 531 -0.51 -48.98 -5.16
N LEU A 532 0.77 -48.61 -5.03
CA LEU A 532 1.77 -48.81 -6.08
C LEU A 532 1.97 -50.29 -6.40
N ASP A 533 2.13 -51.14 -5.38
CA ASP A 533 2.23 -52.59 -5.56
C ASP A 533 1.01 -53.15 -6.32
N ASN A 534 -0.19 -52.73 -5.92
CA ASN A 534 -1.45 -53.18 -6.51
C ASN A 534 -1.66 -52.65 -7.94
N LEU A 535 -1.03 -51.52 -8.32
CA LEU A 535 -1.10 -50.94 -9.67
C LEU A 535 0.01 -51.42 -10.61
N THR A 536 1.15 -51.87 -10.06
CA THR A 536 2.35 -52.24 -10.84
C THR A 536 2.46 -53.74 -11.07
N ARG A 537 2.11 -54.56 -10.07
CA ARG A 537 2.26 -56.01 -10.19
C ARG A 537 1.27 -56.56 -11.21
N ARG A 538 1.79 -57.42 -12.08
CA ARG A 538 1.01 -58.16 -13.06
C ARG A 538 0.93 -59.61 -12.64
N LEU A 539 -0.24 -60.20 -12.82
CA LEU A 539 -0.46 -61.64 -12.70
C LEU A 539 0.28 -62.36 -13.85
N PRO A 540 0.46 -63.70 -13.80
CA PRO A 540 1.18 -64.46 -14.83
C PRO A 540 0.61 -64.33 -16.25
N ASP A 541 -0.66 -63.98 -16.36
CA ASP A 541 -1.40 -63.66 -17.60
C ASP A 541 -1.25 -62.20 -18.05
N ASN A 542 -0.35 -61.44 -17.40
CA ASN A 542 -0.09 -60.03 -17.62
C ASN A 542 -1.27 -59.08 -17.31
N THR A 543 -2.28 -59.53 -16.54
CA THR A 543 -3.39 -58.67 -16.11
C THR A 543 -3.14 -58.08 -14.71
N LEU A 544 -3.93 -57.07 -14.34
CA LEU A 544 -3.94 -56.54 -12.97
C LEU A 544 -4.71 -57.50 -12.04
N ASP A 545 -4.48 -57.42 -10.72
CA ASP A 545 -5.33 -58.14 -9.76
C ASP A 545 -6.81 -57.72 -9.95
N PRO A 546 -7.77 -58.67 -10.03
CA PRO A 546 -9.18 -58.36 -10.24
C PRO A 546 -9.77 -57.38 -9.22
N ARG A 547 -9.26 -57.34 -7.99
CA ARG A 547 -9.71 -56.39 -6.96
C ARG A 547 -9.28 -54.97 -7.28
N ALA A 548 -8.03 -54.76 -7.69
CA ALA A 548 -7.53 -53.45 -8.10
C ALA A 548 -8.27 -52.97 -9.37
N GLU A 549 -8.50 -53.86 -10.33
CA GLU A 549 -9.26 -53.55 -11.54
C GLU A 549 -10.72 -53.19 -11.21
N LYS A 550 -11.34 -53.89 -10.27
CA LYS A 550 -12.69 -53.55 -9.79
C LYS A 550 -12.74 -52.17 -9.15
N ILE A 551 -11.77 -51.82 -8.30
CA ILE A 551 -11.70 -50.48 -7.68
C ILE A 551 -11.62 -49.40 -8.76
N LEU A 552 -10.72 -49.55 -9.75
CA LEU A 552 -10.60 -48.59 -10.85
C LEU A 552 -11.86 -48.52 -11.72
N SER A 553 -12.49 -49.67 -11.98
CA SER A 553 -13.74 -49.76 -12.74
C SER A 553 -14.87 -49.03 -12.04
N ASP A 554 -15.06 -49.30 -10.74
CA ASP A 554 -16.11 -48.70 -9.93
C ASP A 554 -15.87 -47.19 -9.76
N PHE A 555 -14.61 -46.77 -9.55
CA PHE A 555 -14.23 -45.37 -9.34
C PHE A 555 -14.41 -44.50 -10.60
N PHE A 556 -13.92 -44.94 -11.76
CA PHE A 556 -14.04 -44.17 -13.01
C PHE A 556 -15.33 -44.46 -13.81
N ALA A 557 -16.18 -45.36 -13.29
CA ALA A 557 -17.39 -45.86 -13.93
C ALA A 557 -17.13 -46.41 -15.34
N GLN A 558 -16.08 -47.24 -15.46
CA GLN A 558 -15.63 -47.83 -16.71
C GLN A 558 -15.47 -49.34 -16.53
N LYS A 559 -16.29 -50.15 -17.21
CA LYS A 559 -16.34 -51.61 -17.02
C LYS A 559 -14.98 -52.31 -17.08
N VAL A 560 -14.11 -51.85 -17.98
CA VAL A 560 -12.71 -52.32 -18.09
C VAL A 560 -11.83 -51.07 -18.22
N PRO A 561 -11.05 -50.72 -17.17
CA PRO A 561 -10.14 -49.58 -17.22
C PRO A 561 -9.09 -49.77 -18.31
N ASP A 562 -8.94 -48.80 -19.20
CA ASP A 562 -7.87 -48.81 -20.20
C ASP A 562 -6.50 -48.47 -19.60
N ASP A 563 -5.45 -48.63 -20.40
CA ASP A 563 -4.07 -48.38 -19.99
C ASP A 563 -3.84 -46.92 -19.60
N ARG A 564 -4.55 -45.96 -20.21
CA ARG A 564 -4.41 -44.54 -19.88
C ARG A 564 -4.90 -44.28 -18.45
N LEU A 565 -6.07 -44.80 -18.07
CA LEU A 565 -6.59 -44.65 -16.71
C LEU A 565 -5.62 -45.25 -15.68
N ARG A 566 -5.09 -46.45 -15.98
CA ARG A 566 -4.12 -47.12 -15.10
C ARG A 566 -2.84 -46.32 -14.94
N GLU A 567 -2.29 -45.78 -16.04
CA GLU A 567 -1.04 -45.01 -15.99
C GLU A 567 -1.22 -43.64 -15.32
N VAL A 568 -2.33 -42.94 -15.54
CA VAL A 568 -2.58 -41.65 -14.86
C VAL A 568 -2.77 -41.86 -13.36
N THR A 569 -3.51 -42.90 -12.93
CA THR A 569 -3.61 -43.24 -11.50
C THR A 569 -2.26 -43.64 -10.92
N LYS A 570 -1.52 -44.52 -11.58
CA LYS A 570 -0.18 -44.95 -11.12
C LYS A 570 0.77 -43.76 -11.00
N LYS A 571 0.75 -42.83 -11.96
CA LYS A 571 1.54 -41.60 -11.89
C LYS A 571 1.17 -40.76 -10.68
N ALA A 572 -0.13 -40.51 -10.46
CA ALA A 572 -0.60 -39.76 -9.30
C ALA A 572 -0.14 -40.36 -7.96
N VAL A 573 -0.25 -41.69 -7.81
CA VAL A 573 0.22 -42.41 -6.61
C VAL A 573 1.76 -42.33 -6.50
N THR A 574 2.48 -42.41 -7.62
CA THR A 574 3.96 -42.33 -7.63
C THR A 574 4.44 -40.96 -7.18
N ASP A 575 3.86 -39.88 -7.71
CA ASP A 575 4.23 -38.50 -7.37
C ASP A 575 3.96 -38.22 -5.87
N LEU A 576 2.82 -38.70 -5.34
CA LEU A 576 2.51 -38.65 -3.90
C LEU A 576 3.50 -39.45 -3.04
N TYR A 577 3.83 -40.67 -3.46
CA TYR A 577 4.79 -41.52 -2.76
C TYR A 577 6.18 -40.85 -2.69
N GLN A 578 6.63 -40.27 -3.80
CA GLN A 578 7.92 -39.57 -3.88
C GLN A 578 7.98 -38.36 -2.95
N GLU A 579 6.92 -37.54 -2.89
CA GLU A 579 6.87 -36.40 -1.98
C GLU A 579 6.85 -36.84 -0.51
N LEU A 580 6.12 -37.90 -0.16
CA LEU A 580 6.03 -38.37 1.24
C LEU A 580 7.35 -38.96 1.75
N ILE A 581 8.10 -39.67 0.90
CA ILE A 581 9.39 -40.26 1.29
C ILE A 581 10.57 -39.29 1.18
N ASP A 582 10.35 -38.08 0.66
CA ASP A 582 11.38 -37.06 0.56
C ASP A 582 11.91 -36.73 1.98
N PRO A 583 13.23 -36.63 2.18
CA PRO A 583 13.81 -36.32 3.49
C PRO A 583 13.25 -35.02 4.10
N SER A 584 12.84 -34.06 3.28
CA SER A 584 12.22 -32.82 3.77
C SER A 584 10.87 -33.06 4.45
N MET A 585 10.17 -34.17 4.17
CA MET A 585 8.90 -34.59 4.79
C MET A 585 9.07 -35.54 5.97
N SER A 586 10.31 -35.81 6.40
CA SER A 586 10.61 -36.71 7.53
C SER A 586 9.76 -36.39 8.77
N PRO A 587 8.98 -37.36 9.29
CA PRO A 587 8.16 -37.15 10.48
C PRO A 587 8.99 -37.07 11.76
N ILE A 588 10.32 -37.13 11.67
CA ILE A 588 11.20 -37.08 12.84
C ILE A 588 11.73 -35.65 13.05
N ASP A 589 12.23 -35.02 11.99
CA ASP A 589 13.03 -33.79 12.05
C ASP A 589 12.63 -32.72 11.02
N SER A 590 11.60 -32.96 10.21
CA SER A 590 11.14 -31.99 9.22
C SER A 590 10.70 -30.66 9.85
N LYS A 591 11.08 -29.56 9.20
CA LYS A 591 10.64 -28.20 9.53
C LYS A 591 9.31 -27.82 8.86
N ARG A 592 8.74 -28.70 8.04
CA ARG A 592 7.58 -28.41 7.19
C ARG A 592 6.25 -28.53 7.92
N TYR A 593 6.17 -29.31 8.99
CA TYR A 593 4.95 -29.45 9.77
C TYR A 593 4.77 -28.28 10.72
N VAL A 594 3.60 -27.65 10.71
CA VAL A 594 3.22 -26.60 11.65
C VAL A 594 1.89 -26.98 12.26
N ILE A 595 1.76 -26.89 13.59
CA ILE A 595 0.49 -27.19 14.28
C ILE A 595 -0.12 -25.91 14.86
N GLY A 596 -1.44 -25.87 14.95
CA GLY A 596 -2.15 -24.73 15.51
C GLY A 596 -3.60 -25.01 15.85
N VAL A 597 -4.29 -23.96 16.27
CA VAL A 597 -5.73 -23.97 16.54
C VAL A 597 -6.43 -23.01 15.58
N ASN A 598 -7.51 -23.44 14.94
CA ASN A 598 -8.29 -22.60 14.04
C ASN A 598 -8.75 -21.32 14.72
N ARG A 599 -8.71 -20.22 13.96
CA ARG A 599 -9.38 -18.98 14.34
C ARG A 599 -10.87 -19.05 14.02
N MET A 600 -11.62 -18.16 14.67
CA MET A 600 -13.06 -18.04 14.45
C MET A 600 -13.35 -17.78 12.97
N GLY A 601 -14.21 -18.60 12.35
CA GLY A 601 -14.52 -18.62 10.92
C GLY A 601 -13.81 -19.71 10.10
N ASN A 602 -12.81 -20.41 10.67
CA ASN A 602 -12.08 -21.50 10.01
C ASN A 602 -12.20 -22.85 10.75
N GLU A 603 -13.23 -23.02 11.58
CA GLU A 603 -13.35 -24.13 12.54
C GLU A 603 -13.45 -25.53 11.89
N SER A 604 -13.79 -25.58 10.60
CA SER A 604 -13.91 -26.83 9.82
C SER A 604 -12.60 -27.28 9.17
N ALA A 605 -11.57 -26.42 9.10
CA ALA A 605 -10.31 -26.77 8.47
C ALA A 605 -9.56 -27.82 9.31
N SER A 606 -9.21 -28.95 8.69
CA SER A 606 -8.42 -30.02 9.34
C SER A 606 -6.93 -29.87 9.10
N ALA A 607 -6.57 -29.55 7.88
CA ALA A 607 -5.25 -29.13 7.49
C ALA A 607 -5.38 -28.19 6.29
N PHE A 608 -4.30 -27.52 5.94
CA PHE A 608 -4.20 -26.75 4.72
C PHE A 608 -2.73 -26.53 4.34
N MET A 609 -2.51 -26.13 3.09
CA MET A 609 -1.23 -25.65 2.59
C MET A 609 -1.42 -24.52 1.59
N PHE A 610 -0.35 -23.76 1.32
CA PHE A 610 -0.36 -22.74 0.28
C PHE A 610 0.56 -23.16 -0.86
N GLU A 611 0.05 -23.19 -2.10
CA GLU A 611 0.86 -23.56 -3.28
C GLU A 611 2.07 -22.62 -3.45
N ALA A 612 1.92 -21.35 -3.06
CA ALA A 612 2.96 -20.34 -3.13
C ALA A 612 3.97 -20.37 -1.95
N ASP A 613 3.82 -21.26 -0.97
CA ASP A 613 4.74 -21.30 0.18
C ASP A 613 6.12 -21.84 -0.22
N PRO A 614 7.19 -21.01 -0.20
CA PRO A 614 8.53 -21.46 -0.59
C PRO A 614 9.07 -22.55 0.36
N ALA A 615 8.60 -22.57 1.60
CA ALA A 615 8.97 -23.60 2.58
C ALA A 615 8.14 -24.89 2.44
N ARG A 616 7.12 -24.89 1.56
CA ARG A 616 6.21 -26.02 1.29
C ARG A 616 5.66 -26.65 2.57
N ARG A 617 5.25 -25.82 3.53
CA ARG A 617 4.78 -26.26 4.85
C ARG A 617 3.38 -26.85 4.77
N ILE A 618 3.07 -27.71 5.74
CA ILE A 618 1.74 -28.28 5.95
C ILE A 618 1.27 -27.84 7.33
N PHE A 619 0.11 -27.19 7.36
CA PHE A 619 -0.49 -26.65 8.57
C PHE A 619 -1.57 -27.61 9.06
N LEU A 620 -1.42 -28.10 10.29
CA LEU A 620 -2.31 -29.08 10.91
C LEU A 620 -3.05 -28.44 12.08
N THR A 621 -4.37 -28.45 12.04
CA THR A 621 -5.20 -27.78 13.04
C THR A 621 -5.61 -28.77 14.13
N GLU A 622 -6.35 -28.30 15.13
CA GLU A 622 -6.94 -29.15 16.16
C GLU A 622 -7.86 -30.25 15.60
N GLN A 623 -8.49 -30.04 14.43
CA GLN A 623 -9.38 -31.01 13.80
C GLN A 623 -8.63 -32.18 13.14
N PHE A 624 -7.35 -32.01 12.81
CA PHE A 624 -6.47 -33.14 12.43
C PHE A 624 -6.23 -34.09 13.61
N PHE A 625 -6.11 -33.54 14.82
CA PHE A 625 -5.84 -34.32 16.02
C PHE A 625 -7.13 -34.84 16.67
N ARG A 626 -8.24 -34.13 16.55
CA ARG A 626 -9.54 -34.48 17.11
C ARG A 626 -10.31 -35.42 16.18
N LEU A 627 -10.58 -36.63 16.65
CA LEU A 627 -11.24 -37.65 15.85
C LEU A 627 -12.77 -37.50 15.87
N PRO A 628 -13.45 -37.53 14.72
CA PRO A 628 -14.89 -37.69 14.67
C PRO A 628 -15.31 -39.08 15.16
N THR A 629 -16.54 -39.20 15.65
CA THR A 629 -17.03 -40.47 16.23
C THR A 629 -17.74 -41.30 15.17
N TYR A 630 -17.14 -42.43 14.77
CA TYR A 630 -17.78 -43.46 13.95
C TYR A 630 -17.91 -44.78 14.71
N ARG A 631 -19.02 -45.50 14.50
CA ARG A 631 -19.19 -46.86 15.02
C ARG A 631 -18.86 -47.90 13.96
N LEU A 632 -17.78 -48.64 14.23
CA LEU A 632 -17.34 -49.75 13.41
C LEU A 632 -18.05 -51.05 13.80
N LYS A 633 -18.16 -51.98 12.86
CA LYS A 633 -18.63 -53.35 13.12
C LYS A 633 -17.77 -54.01 14.19
N LEU A 634 -18.42 -54.82 15.02
CA LEU A 634 -17.73 -55.58 16.08
C LEU A 634 -16.63 -56.50 15.50
N SER A 635 -16.84 -57.05 14.30
CA SER A 635 -15.85 -57.86 13.59
C SER A 635 -14.60 -57.05 13.22
N ALA A 636 -14.78 -55.83 12.70
CA ALA A 636 -13.69 -54.93 12.36
C ALA A 636 -12.89 -54.50 13.60
N GLN A 637 -13.58 -54.19 14.70
CA GLN A 637 -12.96 -53.85 15.98
C GLN A 637 -12.14 -55.01 16.56
N ARG A 638 -12.65 -56.24 16.44
CA ARG A 638 -11.97 -57.45 16.94
C ARG A 638 -10.75 -57.85 16.09
N ALA A 639 -10.82 -57.66 14.78
CA ALA A 639 -9.70 -57.96 13.89
C ALA A 639 -8.49 -57.05 14.19
N GLY A 640 -8.73 -55.80 14.61
CA GLY A 640 -7.67 -54.84 14.95
C GLY A 640 -6.83 -54.36 13.76
N GLU A 641 -7.16 -54.81 12.55
CA GLU A 641 -6.44 -54.49 11.30
C GLU A 641 -6.65 -53.04 10.87
N PHE A 642 -7.87 -52.51 11.04
CA PHE A 642 -8.21 -51.13 10.69
C PHE A 642 -8.08 -50.22 11.90
N LYS A 643 -7.08 -49.33 11.86
CA LYS A 643 -6.89 -48.32 12.89
C LYS A 643 -7.43 -46.98 12.43
N PHE A 644 -8.65 -46.65 12.86
CA PHE A 644 -9.35 -45.44 12.43
C PHE A 644 -8.55 -44.13 12.66
N PRO A 645 -7.90 -43.90 13.82
CA PRO A 645 -7.13 -42.68 14.04
C PRO A 645 -6.02 -42.46 13.01
N GLN A 646 -5.33 -43.53 12.63
CA GLN A 646 -4.26 -43.51 11.64
C GLN A 646 -4.81 -43.31 10.24
N HIS A 647 -5.91 -43.97 9.90
CA HIS A 647 -6.59 -43.80 8.61
C HIS A 647 -7.05 -42.36 8.39
N TYR A 648 -7.77 -41.78 9.36
CA TYR A 648 -8.31 -40.43 9.30
C TYR A 648 -7.19 -39.40 8.98
N ARG A 649 -6.10 -39.46 9.74
CA ARG A 649 -4.97 -38.54 9.57
C ARG A 649 -4.17 -38.80 8.31
N ALA A 650 -4.00 -40.07 7.92
CA ALA A 650 -3.32 -40.43 6.69
C ALA A 650 -4.07 -39.94 5.45
N ALA A 651 -5.40 -40.05 5.43
CA ALA A 651 -6.22 -39.53 4.33
C ALA A 651 -6.09 -38.01 4.20
N ILE A 652 -6.12 -37.27 5.31
CA ILE A 652 -5.90 -35.81 5.32
C ILE A 652 -4.48 -35.48 4.82
N LEU A 653 -3.45 -36.18 5.27
CA LEU A 653 -2.08 -35.95 4.76
C LEU A 653 -1.97 -36.21 3.25
N ILE A 654 -2.61 -37.27 2.74
CA ILE A 654 -2.62 -37.56 1.29
C ILE A 654 -3.37 -36.46 0.53
N HIS A 655 -4.47 -35.94 1.09
CA HIS A 655 -5.20 -34.80 0.55
C HIS A 655 -4.29 -33.57 0.43
N GLU A 656 -3.63 -33.14 1.51
CA GLU A 656 -2.73 -31.98 1.49
C GLU A 656 -1.54 -32.18 0.55
N LEU A 657 -0.95 -33.37 0.54
CA LEU A 657 0.14 -33.70 -0.39
C LEU A 657 -0.32 -33.63 -1.84
N SER A 658 -1.57 -33.99 -2.14
CA SER A 658 -2.10 -33.92 -3.49
C SER A 658 -2.16 -32.50 -4.04
N HIS A 659 -2.50 -31.49 -3.20
CA HIS A 659 -2.43 -30.09 -3.60
C HIS A 659 -1.00 -29.73 -4.03
N MET A 660 -0.02 -30.24 -3.30
CA MET A 660 1.37 -29.91 -3.50
C MET A 660 1.99 -30.48 -4.78
N VAL A 661 1.86 -31.79 -5.00
CA VAL A 661 2.53 -32.48 -6.13
C VAL A 661 1.64 -32.58 -7.35
N LEU A 662 0.33 -32.76 -7.14
CA LEU A 662 -0.61 -32.98 -8.24
C LEU A 662 -1.36 -31.70 -8.64
N LYS A 663 -1.25 -30.61 -7.88
CA LYS A 663 -2.01 -29.37 -8.09
C LYS A 663 -3.51 -29.66 -8.20
N THR A 664 -4.02 -30.41 -7.23
CA THR A 664 -5.45 -30.65 -7.04
C THR A 664 -6.12 -29.41 -6.47
N ASP A 665 -7.44 -29.34 -6.60
CA ASP A 665 -8.31 -28.31 -6.05
C ASP A 665 -9.38 -28.99 -5.17
N ASP A 666 -10.02 -28.24 -4.27
CA ASP A 666 -11.17 -28.70 -3.49
C ASP A 666 -12.47 -28.54 -4.27
N ILE A 667 -12.66 -29.42 -5.26
CA ILE A 667 -13.83 -29.38 -6.14
C ILE A 667 -15.08 -29.86 -5.41
N ALA A 668 -14.95 -30.96 -4.66
CA ALA A 668 -16.05 -31.55 -3.91
C ALA A 668 -15.54 -32.39 -2.73
N TYR A 669 -16.22 -32.27 -1.59
CA TYR A 669 -15.91 -33.06 -0.39
C TYR A 669 -16.54 -34.45 -0.51
N VAL A 670 -15.71 -35.49 -0.50
CA VAL A 670 -16.14 -36.90 -0.60
C VAL A 670 -15.98 -37.65 0.73
N ASP A 671 -15.58 -36.96 1.80
CA ASP A 671 -15.27 -37.54 3.11
C ASP A 671 -14.26 -38.70 3.01
N SER A 672 -13.13 -38.43 2.34
CA SER A 672 -12.05 -39.40 2.10
C SER A 672 -11.41 -39.96 3.39
N GLN A 673 -11.51 -39.21 4.49
CA GLN A 673 -11.00 -39.49 5.83
C GLN A 673 -11.94 -40.34 6.70
N ALA A 674 -13.18 -40.54 6.27
CA ALA A 674 -14.15 -41.36 6.98
C ALA A 674 -13.85 -42.86 6.79
N PRO A 675 -14.23 -43.74 7.75
CA PRO A 675 -13.96 -45.18 7.64
C PRO A 675 -14.53 -45.80 6.38
N PHE A 676 -13.89 -46.87 5.90
CA PHE A 676 -14.41 -47.63 4.77
C PHE A 676 -15.86 -48.10 5.03
N ILE A 677 -16.73 -47.88 4.04
CA ILE A 677 -18.18 -48.13 4.13
C ILE A 677 -18.51 -49.56 4.61
N ASP A 678 -17.74 -50.57 4.22
CA ASP A 678 -17.94 -51.97 4.61
C ASP A 678 -17.68 -52.24 6.10
N LEU A 679 -16.91 -51.36 6.78
CA LEU A 679 -16.56 -51.47 8.19
C LEU A 679 -17.57 -50.78 9.12
N LEU A 680 -18.49 -49.95 8.60
CA LEU A 680 -19.49 -49.24 9.40
C LEU A 680 -20.61 -50.16 9.89
N GLU A 681 -21.12 -49.92 11.10
CA GLU A 681 -22.21 -50.69 11.69
C GLU A 681 -23.53 -50.58 10.89
N ASP A 682 -24.19 -51.73 10.65
CA ASP A 682 -25.40 -51.84 9.80
C ASP A 682 -26.73 -51.76 10.60
N ALA A 683 -26.72 -51.22 11.82
CA ALA A 683 -27.86 -51.31 12.74
C ALA A 683 -29.10 -50.47 12.31
N PRO A 684 -30.35 -50.90 12.60
CA PRO A 684 -31.53 -50.53 11.80
C PRO A 684 -32.15 -49.14 12.03
N THR A 685 -31.67 -48.29 12.94
CA THR A 685 -32.25 -46.95 13.14
C THR A 685 -31.20 -45.89 13.47
N TYR A 686 -31.44 -44.66 13.00
CA TYR A 686 -30.56 -43.47 12.96
C TYR A 686 -29.20 -43.66 12.25
N ARG A 687 -28.55 -44.82 12.41
CA ARG A 687 -27.22 -45.14 11.88
C ARG A 687 -27.20 -45.47 10.39
N LEU A 688 -28.32 -45.99 9.85
CA LEU A 688 -28.51 -46.12 8.40
C LEU A 688 -28.41 -44.77 7.69
N ARG A 689 -28.83 -43.66 8.32
CA ARG A 689 -28.70 -42.32 7.73
C ARG A 689 -27.25 -41.93 7.56
N ILE A 690 -26.41 -42.09 8.59
CA ILE A 690 -24.97 -41.79 8.53
C ILE A 690 -24.26 -42.66 7.49
N ARG A 691 -24.59 -43.96 7.45
CA ARG A 691 -24.05 -44.88 6.44
C ARG A 691 -24.47 -44.47 5.03
N ASN A 692 -25.74 -44.14 4.81
CA ASN A 692 -26.26 -43.72 3.50
C ASN A 692 -25.69 -42.37 3.06
N GLU A 693 -25.50 -41.43 4.00
CA GLU A 693 -24.83 -40.17 3.75
C GLU A 693 -23.39 -40.41 3.30
N LEU A 694 -22.64 -41.26 4.00
CA LEU A 694 -21.27 -41.57 3.59
C LEU A 694 -21.20 -42.30 2.25
N ILE A 695 -22.16 -43.21 1.97
CA ILE A 695 -22.30 -43.83 0.64
C ILE A 695 -22.54 -42.75 -0.42
N TYR A 696 -23.39 -41.77 -0.13
CA TYR A 696 -23.62 -40.66 -1.03
C TYR A 696 -22.34 -39.85 -1.26
N GLN A 697 -21.62 -39.46 -0.21
CA GLN A 697 -20.39 -38.68 -0.33
C GLN A 697 -19.28 -39.44 -1.08
N GLN A 698 -18.96 -40.68 -0.68
CA GLN A 698 -17.83 -41.42 -1.27
C GLN A 698 -18.14 -42.03 -2.65
N GLN A 699 -19.40 -42.37 -2.96
CA GLN A 699 -19.75 -43.05 -4.22
C GLN A 699 -20.51 -42.19 -5.21
N LYS A 700 -21.21 -41.14 -4.75
CA LYS A 700 -22.08 -40.30 -5.59
C LYS A 700 -21.66 -38.83 -5.67
N THR A 701 -20.68 -38.36 -4.90
CA THR A 701 -20.13 -37.01 -5.06
C THR A 701 -18.99 -37.02 -6.08
N LEU A 702 -19.03 -36.11 -7.06
CA LEU A 702 -18.07 -36.00 -8.16
C LEU A 702 -17.79 -37.35 -8.86
N SER A 703 -18.84 -38.12 -9.12
CA SER A 703 -18.76 -39.44 -9.77
C SER A 703 -19.76 -39.53 -10.92
N PHE A 704 -19.68 -40.58 -11.74
CA PHE A 704 -20.68 -40.82 -12.78
C PHE A 704 -22.09 -41.05 -12.21
N GLN A 705 -22.22 -41.37 -10.91
CA GLN A 705 -23.50 -41.53 -10.23
C GLN A 705 -24.07 -40.23 -9.64
N THR A 706 -23.32 -39.12 -9.70
CA THR A 706 -23.84 -37.81 -9.32
C THR A 706 -25.01 -37.46 -10.24
N ASP A 707 -26.09 -36.88 -9.70
CA ASP A 707 -27.16 -36.34 -10.53
C ASP A 707 -26.60 -35.16 -11.35
N ARG A 708 -26.90 -35.10 -12.65
CA ARG A 708 -26.31 -34.09 -13.57
C ARG A 708 -26.54 -32.66 -13.08
N ASP A 709 -27.70 -32.39 -12.49
CA ASP A 709 -28.09 -31.08 -11.96
C ASP A 709 -27.35 -30.69 -10.67
N LYS A 710 -26.67 -31.64 -10.01
CA LYS A 710 -25.86 -31.42 -8.79
C LYS A 710 -24.36 -31.44 -9.06
N LEU A 711 -23.93 -31.90 -10.24
CA LEU A 711 -22.52 -31.93 -10.61
C LEU A 711 -21.96 -30.50 -10.74
N PHE A 712 -20.77 -30.26 -10.18
CA PHE A 712 -20.12 -28.94 -10.12
C PHE A 712 -20.93 -27.87 -9.38
N LYS A 713 -21.70 -28.30 -8.37
CA LYS A 713 -22.45 -27.42 -7.48
C LYS A 713 -22.05 -27.63 -6.02
N GLN A 714 -22.18 -26.58 -5.23
CA GLN A 714 -22.08 -26.60 -3.77
C GLN A 714 -23.46 -26.33 -3.16
N LEU A 715 -23.70 -26.90 -1.98
CA LEU A 715 -24.91 -26.69 -1.20
C LEU A 715 -24.72 -25.45 -0.31
N GLU A 716 -25.55 -24.42 -0.49
CA GLU A 716 -25.56 -23.19 0.29
C GLU A 716 -26.99 -22.93 0.78
N GLU A 717 -27.18 -22.88 2.11
CA GLU A 717 -28.46 -22.57 2.77
C GLU A 717 -29.68 -23.29 2.15
N ASP A 718 -29.57 -24.62 1.97
CA ASP A 718 -30.58 -25.51 1.36
C ASP A 718 -30.81 -25.37 -0.15
N SER A 719 -29.96 -24.63 -0.87
CA SER A 719 -30.00 -24.50 -2.34
C SER A 719 -28.70 -24.95 -3.02
N TRP A 720 -28.82 -25.64 -4.15
CA TRP A 720 -27.66 -26.05 -4.95
C TRP A 720 -27.27 -24.92 -5.91
N ARG A 721 -26.06 -24.39 -5.77
CA ARG A 721 -25.50 -23.36 -6.65
C ARG A 721 -24.27 -23.83 -7.40
N ASP A 722 -24.07 -23.33 -8.61
CA ASP A 722 -22.85 -23.58 -9.40
C ASP A 722 -21.60 -23.09 -8.67
N LEU A 723 -20.48 -23.81 -8.86
CA LEU A 723 -19.17 -23.39 -8.37
C LEU A 723 -18.85 -21.98 -8.88
N ARG A 724 -18.49 -21.09 -7.96
CA ARG A 724 -18.06 -19.71 -8.19
C ARG A 724 -16.54 -19.61 -8.16
N ARG A 725 -15.99 -18.45 -8.52
CA ARG A 725 -14.55 -18.18 -8.39
C ARG A 725 -14.12 -18.03 -6.93
N THR A 726 -15.04 -17.65 -6.05
CA THR A 726 -14.81 -17.51 -4.61
C THR A 726 -14.64 -18.85 -3.90
N ASP A 727 -15.13 -19.95 -4.49
CA ASP A 727 -15.03 -21.30 -3.92
C ASP A 727 -13.66 -21.97 -4.22
N GLY A 728 -12.68 -21.19 -4.67
CA GLY A 728 -11.36 -21.66 -5.10
C GLY A 728 -11.24 -21.89 -6.61
N ASN A 729 -10.15 -22.55 -7.01
CA ASN A 729 -9.78 -22.72 -8.42
C ASN A 729 -10.56 -23.83 -9.15
N GLY A 730 -11.42 -24.59 -8.44
CA GLY A 730 -12.13 -25.74 -8.97
C GLY A 730 -12.93 -25.45 -10.24
N LYS A 731 -13.67 -24.33 -10.28
CA LYS A 731 -14.41 -23.89 -11.49
C LYS A 731 -13.48 -23.75 -12.70
N GLN A 732 -12.36 -23.07 -12.53
CA GLN A 732 -11.41 -22.82 -13.61
C GLN A 732 -10.74 -24.12 -14.08
N THR A 733 -10.39 -25.00 -13.15
CA THR A 733 -9.81 -26.32 -13.48
C THR A 733 -10.79 -27.19 -14.27
N ILE A 734 -12.06 -27.25 -13.89
CA ILE A 734 -13.11 -27.99 -14.62
C ILE A 734 -13.25 -27.46 -16.05
N LEU A 735 -13.36 -26.14 -16.23
CA LEU A 735 -13.51 -25.52 -17.56
C LEU A 735 -12.27 -25.76 -18.44
N ARG A 736 -11.07 -25.68 -17.86
CA ARG A 736 -9.80 -25.95 -18.55
C ARG A 736 -9.70 -27.40 -19.02
N ILE A 737 -10.05 -28.37 -18.16
CA ILE A 737 -9.96 -29.80 -18.51
C ILE A 737 -11.03 -30.15 -19.54
N SER A 738 -12.29 -29.74 -19.31
CA SER A 738 -13.39 -30.00 -20.24
C SER A 738 -13.27 -29.27 -21.58
N GLY A 739 -12.49 -28.17 -21.63
CA GLY A 739 -12.35 -27.33 -22.83
C GLY A 739 -13.62 -26.55 -23.17
N LYS A 740 -14.46 -26.26 -22.16
CA LYS A 740 -15.74 -25.55 -22.33
C LYS A 740 -15.73 -24.20 -21.60
N SER A 741 -16.62 -23.30 -22.02
CA SER A 741 -16.75 -21.95 -21.44
C SER A 741 -17.74 -21.86 -20.29
N THR A 742 -18.62 -22.86 -20.10
CA THR A 742 -19.65 -22.88 -19.04
C THR A 742 -19.65 -24.21 -18.32
N LEU A 743 -19.99 -24.20 -17.02
CA LEU A 743 -20.10 -25.44 -16.22
C LEU A 743 -21.18 -26.37 -16.76
N GLU A 744 -22.26 -25.81 -17.30
CA GLU A 744 -23.33 -26.58 -17.94
C GLU A 744 -22.82 -27.45 -19.07
N LYS A 745 -21.99 -26.91 -19.97
CA LYS A 745 -21.37 -27.69 -21.06
C LYS A 745 -20.28 -28.63 -20.55
N ALA A 746 -19.62 -28.27 -19.45
CA ALA A 746 -18.62 -29.13 -18.82
C ALA A 746 -19.26 -30.39 -18.19
N ARG A 747 -20.51 -30.30 -17.69
CA ARG A 747 -21.28 -31.46 -17.19
C ARG A 747 -21.46 -32.50 -18.28
N ASP A 748 -21.82 -32.09 -19.49
CA ASP A 748 -22.00 -33.02 -20.62
C ASP A 748 -20.70 -33.77 -20.92
N VAL A 749 -19.57 -33.05 -21.00
CA VAL A 749 -18.25 -33.66 -21.21
C VAL A 749 -17.89 -34.65 -20.11
N PHE A 750 -18.28 -34.39 -18.86
CA PHE A 750 -18.01 -35.30 -17.74
C PHE A 750 -18.72 -36.66 -17.90
N TYR A 751 -19.94 -36.70 -18.45
CA TYR A 751 -20.62 -37.97 -18.72
C TYR A 751 -20.19 -38.62 -20.03
N GLU A 752 -19.88 -37.83 -21.07
CA GLU A 752 -19.52 -38.32 -22.41
C GLU A 752 -18.09 -38.89 -22.50
N ASP A 753 -17.11 -38.24 -21.86
CA ASP A 753 -15.69 -38.59 -21.99
C ASP A 753 -15.12 -39.11 -20.65
N VAL A 754 -14.88 -40.42 -20.60
CA VAL A 754 -14.32 -41.11 -19.42
C VAL A 754 -12.96 -40.56 -19.00
N HIS A 755 -12.14 -40.14 -19.96
CA HIS A 755 -10.81 -39.64 -19.64
C HIS A 755 -10.85 -38.23 -19.09
N LYS A 756 -11.69 -37.35 -19.67
CA LYS A 756 -11.90 -36.01 -19.11
C LYS A 756 -12.53 -36.08 -17.73
N ARG A 757 -13.46 -37.02 -17.51
CA ARG A 757 -14.00 -37.33 -16.19
C ARG A 757 -12.89 -37.75 -15.22
N ALA A 758 -12.06 -38.72 -15.60
CA ALA A 758 -10.96 -39.18 -14.77
C ALA A 758 -9.96 -38.06 -14.45
N ASP A 759 -9.62 -37.22 -15.43
CA ASP A 759 -8.74 -36.06 -15.24
C ASP A 759 -9.36 -35.05 -14.25
N ILE A 760 -10.68 -34.80 -14.31
CA ILE A 760 -11.39 -33.93 -13.35
C ILE A 760 -11.42 -34.56 -11.95
N MET A 761 -11.73 -35.86 -11.84
CA MET A 761 -11.77 -36.56 -10.56
C MET A 761 -10.40 -36.62 -9.89
N LEU A 762 -9.33 -36.87 -10.65
CA LEU A 762 -7.95 -36.86 -10.14
C LEU A 762 -7.40 -35.44 -9.89
N LYS A 763 -8.18 -34.41 -10.24
CA LYS A 763 -7.92 -33.02 -9.85
C LYS A 763 -8.67 -32.58 -8.61
N ASN A 764 -9.49 -33.43 -8.02
CA ASN A 764 -10.07 -33.22 -6.71
C ASN A 764 -9.22 -33.91 -5.63
N ALA A 765 -8.70 -33.16 -4.66
CA ALA A 765 -7.79 -33.69 -3.62
C ALA A 765 -8.43 -34.84 -2.84
N ASP A 766 -9.70 -34.66 -2.50
CA ASP A 766 -10.53 -35.60 -1.76
C ASP A 766 -10.76 -36.92 -2.52
N SER A 767 -11.01 -36.84 -3.82
CA SER A 767 -11.13 -38.02 -4.68
C SER A 767 -9.81 -38.78 -4.80
N VAL A 768 -8.67 -38.08 -4.86
CA VAL A 768 -7.34 -38.70 -4.88
C VAL A 768 -7.07 -39.44 -3.57
N ALA A 769 -7.32 -38.81 -2.42
CA ALA A 769 -7.15 -39.43 -1.11
C ALA A 769 -8.03 -40.68 -0.95
N LEU A 770 -9.29 -40.62 -1.39
CA LEU A 770 -10.19 -41.77 -1.37
C LEU A 770 -9.69 -42.92 -2.27
N LEU A 771 -9.26 -42.63 -3.50
CA LEU A 771 -8.75 -43.64 -4.42
C LEU A 771 -7.48 -44.32 -3.89
N VAL A 772 -6.54 -43.54 -3.34
CA VAL A 772 -5.29 -44.04 -2.76
C VAL A 772 -5.58 -44.94 -1.57
N THR A 773 -6.46 -44.54 -0.66
CA THR A 773 -6.78 -45.35 0.52
C THR A 773 -7.53 -46.63 0.18
N LEU A 774 -8.39 -46.62 -0.85
CA LEU A 774 -9.07 -47.83 -1.36
C LEU A 774 -8.09 -48.81 -2.01
N LEU A 775 -7.22 -48.31 -2.89
CA LEU A 775 -6.19 -49.15 -3.55
C LEU A 775 -5.12 -49.62 -2.57
N GLY A 776 -4.80 -48.81 -1.56
CA GLY A 776 -3.75 -49.08 -0.59
C GLY A 776 -4.20 -49.86 0.63
N ARG A 777 -5.51 -50.11 0.79
CA ARG A 777 -6.10 -50.70 1.99
C ARG A 777 -5.40 -51.97 2.45
N GLU A 778 -5.14 -52.86 1.51
CA GLU A 778 -4.38 -54.09 1.71
C GLU A 778 -3.55 -54.38 0.46
N ARG A 779 -2.47 -55.12 0.61
CA ARG A 779 -1.69 -55.62 -0.53
C ARG A 779 -2.34 -56.86 -1.09
N PHE A 780 -2.75 -56.80 -2.35
CA PHE A 780 -3.50 -57.87 -3.02
C PHE A 780 -2.61 -59.05 -3.40
N VAL A 781 -1.37 -58.77 -3.79
CA VAL A 781 -0.39 -59.78 -4.19
C VAL A 781 0.68 -59.94 -3.09
N LYS A 782 0.60 -61.05 -2.35
CA LYS A 782 1.63 -61.44 -1.38
C LYS A 782 2.92 -61.85 -2.12
N PRO A 783 4.11 -61.55 -1.55
CA PRO A 783 5.39 -61.91 -2.16
C PRO A 783 5.55 -63.42 -2.34
#